data_AF-A0A6P9C4M4-F1
#
_entry.id   AF-A0A6P9C4M4-F1
#
_cell.length_a   1.000
_cell.length_b   1.000
_cell.length_c   1.000
_cell.angle_alpha   90.00
_cell.angle_beta   90.00
_cell.angle_gamma   90.00
#
_symmetry.space_group_name_H-M   'P 1'
#
loop_
_entity.id
_entity.type
_entity.pdbx_description
1 polymer ?
#
loop_
_entity_poly.entity_id
_entity_poly.type
_entity_poly.pdbx_seq_one_letter_code
_entity_poly.pdbx_strand_id
1 'polypeptide(L)'
;MKMEIPPKSVAPERLQNVFRKFEVYFGRWLIEGGPYVILIDIGATAWSLDRWKTELWESCSIGIPWYDREANDAVLFGFLTAWFLGEFSAQCEEKPFIIGHFHEWLSGVGLFLCRIRKLPIATIFTTHATLLGRYLCAGSVDFYNNLQNFNVDKEAGDRQIYHRYCMERAAVHCTHVFSTVSQITAVEAEHLLKRKPDIVTPNGLNVKKFSAMHEFQNLHAQSKARIQEFVRGHFYGHLDFNLDKTIFFFIAGRYEYSNKGADIFLEALARLNYLLRVNGSQTTVVAFFIMPARTNNFNVETLKGQAVRKQLWDTANAVKEKFGKKLYESLLVGNLPDMNKMLDKEDFTMMKRAIFATQRHSFPPICTHNMLDDSTDPILNTIRRIGLFNSSADRVKVIFHPEFLSSTSPLLPVDYEEFVRGCHLGVFPSYYEPWGYTPAECTVMGIPSISTNLSGFGCFMEEHIADPSAYGIYILDRRFRGLDESCTQLTSFLYSFCQQSRRQRIIQRNRTERLSDLLDWKYLGRYYMYARHMALAKAFPDNFIYEPHETTAAQGFRYPRPASVPPSPSISRHSSPHHSETEEDDERYDEEEEAEKDRQNIKPPAMMGPVPEWRKHSKKGSSEASNSSNASTPTIPSSPSDLSSPTNSLIEEKN
;
A
#
# COMPACT_ATOMS: atom_id res chain seq x y z
N MET A 1 -4.68 -15.54 14.38
CA MET A 1 -5.23 -14.21 14.73
C MET A 1 -4.96 -13.95 16.21
N LYS A 2 -4.64 -12.72 16.62
CA LYS A 2 -4.54 -12.36 18.05
C LYS A 2 -5.89 -11.78 18.50
N MET A 3 -6.52 -12.40 19.49
CA MET A 3 -7.87 -12.04 19.96
C MET A 3 -7.87 -12.00 21.49
N GLU A 4 -8.52 -10.98 22.05
CA GLU A 4 -8.84 -10.93 23.48
C GLU A 4 -10.13 -11.72 23.72
N ILE A 5 -10.05 -12.79 24.51
CA ILE A 5 -11.21 -13.61 24.89
C ILE A 5 -11.75 -13.01 26.20
N PRO A 6 -12.96 -12.40 26.21
CA PRO A 6 -13.56 -11.93 27.43
C PRO A 6 -13.95 -13.13 28.32
N PRO A 7 -14.05 -12.96 29.66
CA PRO A 7 -14.46 -14.04 30.55
C PRO A 7 -15.82 -14.63 30.11
N LYS A 8 -15.99 -15.95 30.33
CA LYS A 8 -17.11 -16.75 29.79
C LYS A 8 -18.52 -16.19 30.07
N SER A 9 -18.67 -15.30 31.05
CA SER A 9 -19.90 -14.59 31.42
C SER A 9 -20.30 -13.42 30.48
N VAL A 10 -19.46 -13.03 29.52
CA VAL A 10 -19.66 -11.81 28.71
C VAL A 10 -20.19 -12.09 27.29
N ALA A 11 -20.24 -13.36 26.86
CA ALA A 11 -20.96 -13.72 25.64
C ALA A 11 -22.47 -13.51 25.87
N PRO A 12 -23.17 -12.70 25.04
CA PRO A 12 -24.63 -12.52 25.14
C PRO A 12 -25.35 -13.87 25.26
N GLU A 13 -26.31 -14.01 26.17
CA GLU A 13 -27.02 -15.29 26.40
C GLU A 13 -27.58 -15.90 25.10
N ARG A 14 -28.06 -15.02 24.20
CA ARG A 14 -28.53 -15.37 22.85
C ARG A 14 -27.48 -16.09 22.00
N LEU A 15 -26.19 -15.74 22.14
CA LEU A 15 -25.11 -16.45 21.44
C LEU A 15 -24.74 -17.77 22.13
N GLN A 16 -24.90 -17.89 23.45
CA GLN A 16 -24.51 -19.10 24.19
C GLN A 16 -25.26 -20.36 23.73
N ASN A 17 -26.52 -20.25 23.30
CA ASN A 17 -27.29 -21.37 22.77
C ASN A 17 -26.79 -21.83 21.39
N VAL A 18 -26.32 -20.91 20.55
CA VAL A 18 -25.66 -21.23 19.27
C VAL A 18 -24.28 -21.84 19.54
N PHE A 19 -23.54 -21.30 20.52
CA PHE A 19 -22.20 -21.75 20.91
C PHE A 19 -22.18 -23.13 21.59
N ARG A 20 -23.35 -23.70 21.94
CA ARG A 20 -23.48 -25.10 22.40
C ARG A 20 -23.59 -26.11 21.25
N LYS A 21 -23.85 -25.66 20.02
CA LYS A 21 -23.99 -26.52 18.82
C LYS A 21 -22.71 -26.60 17.99
N PHE A 22 -21.78 -25.65 18.16
CA PHE A 22 -20.54 -25.52 17.38
C PHE A 22 -19.39 -25.10 18.28
N GLU A 23 -18.17 -25.51 17.93
CA GLU A 23 -16.97 -24.97 18.54
C GLU A 23 -16.65 -23.59 17.93
N VAL A 24 -16.89 -22.54 18.72
CA VAL A 24 -16.79 -21.15 18.29
C VAL A 24 -16.20 -20.28 19.39
N TYR A 25 -15.40 -19.30 18.98
CA TYR A 25 -14.65 -18.43 19.87
C TYR A 25 -15.09 -16.98 19.64
N PHE A 26 -15.66 -16.36 20.68
CA PHE A 26 -16.06 -14.95 20.66
C PHE A 26 -15.01 -14.09 21.38
N GLY A 27 -14.71 -12.92 20.82
CA GLY A 27 -13.79 -11.97 21.44
C GLY A 27 -13.65 -10.67 20.66
N ARG A 28 -12.59 -9.91 20.97
CA ARG A 28 -12.21 -8.70 20.23
C ARG A 28 -10.89 -8.88 19.50
N TRP A 29 -10.84 -8.43 18.24
CA TRP A 29 -9.59 -8.44 17.48
C TRP A 29 -8.62 -7.40 18.05
N LEU A 30 -7.39 -7.81 18.34
CA LEU A 30 -6.32 -6.95 18.81
C LEU A 30 -5.72 -6.10 17.67
N ILE A 31 -6.54 -5.16 17.17
CA ILE A 31 -6.21 -4.10 16.20
C ILE A 31 -6.93 -2.78 16.59
N GLU A 32 -6.61 -1.69 15.91
CA GLU A 32 -7.33 -0.41 16.04
C GLU A 32 -8.84 -0.60 15.84
N GLY A 33 -9.64 0.05 16.69
CA GLY A 33 -11.11 -0.09 16.72
C GLY A 33 -11.63 -1.29 17.52
N GLY A 34 -10.80 -2.29 17.81
CA GLY A 34 -11.15 -3.45 18.66
C GLY A 34 -12.46 -4.17 18.31
N PRO A 35 -12.74 -4.48 17.02
CA PRO A 35 -14.02 -5.02 16.60
C PRO A 35 -14.31 -6.38 17.22
N TYR A 36 -15.59 -6.67 17.47
CA TYR A 36 -16.06 -7.98 17.87
C TYR A 36 -15.87 -9.00 16.74
N VAL A 37 -15.43 -10.21 17.10
CA VAL A 37 -15.18 -11.32 16.18
C VAL A 37 -15.77 -12.60 16.74
N ILE A 38 -16.32 -13.42 15.84
CA ILE A 38 -16.66 -14.82 16.07
C ILE A 38 -15.78 -15.65 15.14
N LEU A 39 -14.90 -16.48 15.71
CA LEU A 39 -14.11 -17.46 14.97
C LEU A 39 -14.79 -18.81 15.08
N ILE A 40 -15.01 -19.46 13.94
CA ILE A 40 -15.68 -20.76 13.86
C ILE A 40 -14.61 -21.82 13.61
N ASP A 41 -14.56 -22.86 14.45
CA ASP A 41 -13.68 -24.00 14.22
C ASP A 41 -14.32 -24.95 13.19
N ILE A 42 -13.81 -24.87 11.96
CA ILE A 42 -14.20 -25.78 10.88
C ILE A 42 -13.73 -27.22 11.13
N GLY A 43 -12.61 -27.42 11.84
CA GLY A 43 -12.03 -28.73 12.13
C GLY A 43 -12.94 -29.57 13.04
N ALA A 44 -13.56 -28.93 14.04
CA ALA A 44 -14.56 -29.55 14.91
C ALA A 44 -15.79 -30.12 14.16
N THR A 45 -16.01 -29.71 12.90
CA THR A 45 -17.13 -30.18 12.07
C THR A 45 -16.70 -30.89 10.79
N ALA A 46 -15.42 -31.25 10.65
CA ALA A 46 -14.90 -31.97 9.48
C ALA A 46 -15.66 -33.28 9.17
N TRP A 47 -16.22 -33.94 10.19
CA TRP A 47 -17.07 -35.12 10.04
C TRP A 47 -18.38 -34.89 9.27
N SER A 48 -18.83 -33.63 9.12
CA SER A 48 -20.00 -33.26 8.31
C SER A 48 -19.67 -32.97 6.85
N LEU A 49 -18.39 -32.95 6.45
CA LEU A 49 -17.96 -32.50 5.13
C LEU A 49 -18.64 -33.25 3.98
N ASP A 50 -18.67 -34.59 4.01
CA ASP A 50 -19.24 -35.39 2.92
C ASP A 50 -20.75 -35.16 2.78
N ARG A 51 -21.47 -35.01 3.90
CA ARG A 51 -22.90 -34.65 3.91
C ARG A 51 -23.12 -33.27 3.28
N TRP A 52 -22.32 -32.27 3.66
CA TRP A 52 -22.47 -30.91 3.14
C TRP A 52 -22.03 -30.76 1.68
N LYS A 53 -21.07 -31.58 1.21
CA LYS A 53 -20.76 -31.72 -0.22
C LYS A 53 -21.95 -32.29 -1.00
N THR A 54 -22.61 -33.31 -0.47
CA THR A 54 -23.83 -33.87 -1.07
C THR A 54 -24.95 -32.83 -1.13
N GLU A 55 -25.25 -32.14 -0.02
CA GLU A 55 -26.26 -31.09 0.04
C GLU A 55 -25.94 -29.92 -0.92
N LEU A 56 -24.66 -29.56 -1.06
CA LEU A 56 -24.20 -28.54 -2.00
C LEU A 56 -24.42 -28.97 -3.47
N TRP A 57 -24.10 -30.21 -3.81
CA TRP A 57 -24.34 -30.78 -5.13
C TRP A 57 -25.84 -30.82 -5.46
N GLU A 58 -26.67 -31.28 -4.53
CA GLU A 58 -28.13 -31.33 -4.69
C GLU A 58 -28.75 -29.93 -4.81
N SER A 59 -28.20 -28.92 -4.12
CA SER A 59 -28.74 -27.56 -4.09
C SER A 59 -28.34 -26.68 -5.27
N CYS A 60 -27.11 -26.83 -5.79
CA CYS A 60 -26.59 -25.95 -6.85
C CYS A 60 -25.62 -26.62 -7.84
N SER A 61 -25.51 -27.95 -7.84
CA SER A 61 -24.67 -28.73 -8.77
C SER A 61 -23.19 -28.35 -8.78
N ILE A 62 -22.65 -27.90 -7.63
CA ILE A 62 -21.22 -27.61 -7.45
C ILE A 62 -20.55 -28.79 -6.74
N GLY A 63 -19.77 -29.57 -7.50
CA GLY A 63 -18.97 -30.67 -6.97
C GLY A 63 -17.63 -30.19 -6.42
N ILE A 64 -17.20 -30.72 -5.26
CA ILE A 64 -15.96 -30.30 -4.59
C ILE A 64 -15.00 -31.48 -4.47
N PRO A 65 -13.84 -31.48 -5.18
CA PRO A 65 -12.85 -32.55 -5.11
C PRO A 65 -12.39 -32.85 -3.68
N TRP A 66 -12.05 -34.10 -3.39
CA TRP A 66 -11.61 -34.50 -2.05
C TRP A 66 -10.25 -33.90 -1.68
N TYR A 67 -9.33 -33.79 -2.65
CA TYR A 67 -7.97 -33.29 -2.45
C TYR A 67 -7.87 -31.78 -2.28
N ASP A 68 -8.89 -31.00 -2.67
CA ASP A 68 -8.86 -29.54 -2.58
C ASP A 68 -9.26 -29.08 -1.17
N ARG A 69 -8.26 -28.99 -0.29
CA ARG A 69 -8.43 -28.53 1.08
C ARG A 69 -9.05 -27.12 1.17
N GLU A 70 -8.64 -26.17 0.33
CA GLU A 70 -9.18 -24.80 0.43
C GLU A 70 -10.67 -24.75 0.08
N ALA A 71 -11.09 -25.53 -0.92
CA ALA A 71 -12.51 -25.67 -1.25
C ALA A 71 -13.28 -26.44 -0.17
N ASN A 72 -12.68 -27.47 0.45
CA ASN A 72 -13.28 -28.18 1.60
C ASN A 72 -13.49 -27.24 2.80
N ASP A 73 -12.45 -26.48 3.17
CA ASP A 73 -12.47 -25.55 4.30
C ASP A 73 -13.51 -24.42 4.05
N ALA A 74 -13.64 -23.94 2.80
CA ALA A 74 -14.67 -22.99 2.38
C ALA A 74 -16.10 -23.55 2.44
N VAL A 75 -16.31 -24.84 2.14
CA VAL A 75 -17.61 -25.51 2.34
C VAL A 75 -17.97 -25.56 3.82
N LEU A 76 -17.07 -26.07 4.67
CA LEU A 76 -17.29 -26.14 6.13
C LEU A 76 -17.63 -24.75 6.69
N PHE A 77 -16.80 -23.75 6.38
CA PHE A 77 -17.00 -22.37 6.82
C PHE A 77 -18.32 -21.78 6.34
N GLY A 78 -18.71 -22.01 5.07
CA GLY A 78 -19.94 -21.50 4.50
C GLY A 78 -21.20 -22.09 5.12
N PHE A 79 -21.23 -23.42 5.30
CA PHE A 79 -22.35 -24.12 5.95
C PHE A 79 -22.53 -23.66 7.40
N LEU A 80 -21.44 -23.55 8.17
CA LEU A 80 -21.47 -23.05 9.53
C LEU A 80 -21.90 -21.58 9.60
N THR A 81 -21.43 -20.74 8.69
CA THR A 81 -21.81 -19.31 8.62
C THR A 81 -23.30 -19.15 8.32
N ALA A 82 -23.83 -19.90 7.34
CA ALA A 82 -25.25 -19.87 7.01
C ALA A 82 -26.12 -20.43 8.16
N TRP A 83 -25.65 -21.46 8.87
CA TRP A 83 -26.37 -21.99 10.03
C TRP A 83 -26.32 -21.01 11.21
N PHE A 84 -25.16 -20.44 11.53
CA PHE A 84 -25.00 -19.41 12.56
C PHE A 84 -25.95 -18.22 12.31
N LEU A 85 -25.98 -17.67 11.09
CA LEU A 85 -26.83 -16.55 10.75
C LEU A 85 -28.34 -16.91 10.81
N GLY A 86 -28.71 -18.13 10.42
CA GLY A 86 -30.08 -18.62 10.53
C GLY A 86 -30.54 -18.78 11.99
N GLU A 87 -29.71 -19.37 12.84
CA GLU A 87 -29.98 -19.51 14.29
C GLU A 87 -30.02 -18.14 14.99
N PHE A 88 -29.08 -17.26 14.68
CA PHE A 88 -29.07 -15.88 15.20
C PHE A 88 -30.35 -15.13 14.83
N SER A 89 -30.78 -15.22 13.56
CA SER A 89 -32.04 -14.62 13.11
C SER A 89 -33.27 -15.23 13.77
N ALA A 90 -33.27 -16.53 14.07
CA ALA A 90 -34.39 -17.23 14.70
C ALA A 90 -34.51 -16.95 16.20
N GLN A 91 -33.41 -16.59 16.86
CA GLN A 91 -33.33 -16.30 18.30
C GLN A 91 -33.53 -14.81 18.64
N CYS A 92 -33.83 -13.97 17.65
CA CYS A 92 -34.19 -12.56 17.85
C CYS A 92 -35.71 -12.40 17.97
N GLU A 93 -36.16 -11.90 19.13
CA GLU A 93 -37.59 -11.63 19.43
C GLU A 93 -38.18 -10.57 18.48
N GLU A 94 -37.47 -9.46 18.31
CA GLU A 94 -37.71 -8.52 17.21
C GLU A 94 -36.86 -8.94 16.00
N LYS A 95 -37.48 -9.11 14.83
CA LYS A 95 -36.77 -9.51 13.59
C LYS A 95 -35.86 -8.37 13.12
N PRO A 96 -34.51 -8.50 13.21
CA PRO A 96 -33.61 -7.43 12.84
C PRO A 96 -33.29 -7.49 11.33
N PHE A 97 -32.97 -6.35 10.74
CA PHE A 97 -32.47 -6.30 9.36
C PHE A 97 -30.99 -6.65 9.32
N ILE A 98 -30.69 -7.92 9.09
CA ILE A 98 -29.32 -8.46 9.10
C ILE A 98 -28.65 -8.22 7.74
N ILE A 99 -27.40 -7.77 7.74
CA ILE A 99 -26.54 -7.70 6.54
C ILE A 99 -25.40 -8.71 6.68
N GLY A 100 -25.31 -9.65 5.73
CA GLY A 100 -24.13 -10.50 5.54
C GLY A 100 -23.26 -9.95 4.42
N HIS A 101 -22.08 -9.42 4.76
CA HIS A 101 -21.08 -8.95 3.78
C HIS A 101 -19.96 -9.99 3.66
N PHE A 102 -19.88 -10.63 2.50
CA PHE A 102 -18.95 -11.71 2.20
C PHE A 102 -17.86 -11.20 1.25
N HIS A 103 -16.61 -11.57 1.52
CA HIS A 103 -15.45 -11.21 0.71
C HIS A 103 -14.79 -12.47 0.17
N GLU A 104 -14.46 -12.48 -1.12
CA GLU A 104 -13.88 -13.62 -1.85
C GLU A 104 -14.74 -14.90 -1.91
N TRP A 105 -14.50 -15.69 -2.95
CA TRP A 105 -15.18 -16.97 -3.20
C TRP A 105 -15.10 -17.95 -2.02
N LEU A 106 -14.01 -17.88 -1.22
CA LEU A 106 -13.79 -18.66 0.00
C LEU A 106 -14.89 -18.47 1.06
N SER A 107 -15.53 -17.30 1.14
CA SER A 107 -16.68 -17.07 2.02
C SER A 107 -18.02 -17.18 1.28
N GLY A 108 -18.00 -17.24 -0.05
CA GLY A 108 -19.17 -17.20 -0.92
C GLY A 108 -20.19 -18.33 -0.70
N VAL A 109 -19.76 -19.49 -0.20
CA VAL A 109 -20.66 -20.61 0.13
C VAL A 109 -21.70 -20.21 1.18
N GLY A 110 -21.30 -19.47 2.21
CA GLY A 110 -22.24 -19.00 3.23
C GLY A 110 -23.29 -18.05 2.64
N LEU A 111 -22.89 -17.19 1.71
CA LEU A 111 -23.77 -16.25 1.04
C LEU A 111 -24.87 -16.95 0.24
N PHE A 112 -24.50 -17.85 -0.68
CA PHE A 112 -25.51 -18.47 -1.55
C PHE A 112 -26.36 -19.49 -0.79
N LEU A 113 -25.84 -20.14 0.26
CA LEU A 113 -26.66 -20.96 1.17
C LEU A 113 -27.71 -20.12 1.92
N CYS A 114 -27.38 -18.90 2.37
CA CYS A 114 -28.38 -18.00 2.97
C CYS A 114 -29.54 -17.71 1.99
N ARG A 115 -29.23 -17.59 0.69
CA ARG A 115 -30.22 -17.32 -0.37
C ARG A 115 -31.05 -18.55 -0.73
N ILE A 116 -30.41 -19.71 -0.90
CA ILE A 116 -31.08 -20.99 -1.18
C ILE A 116 -32.06 -21.34 -0.05
N ARG A 117 -31.62 -21.17 1.21
CA ARG A 117 -32.43 -21.40 2.42
C ARG A 117 -33.40 -20.25 2.74
N LYS A 118 -33.47 -19.20 1.91
CA LYS A 118 -34.36 -18.03 2.06
C LYS A 118 -34.29 -17.36 3.44
N LEU A 119 -33.08 -17.25 4.02
CA LEU A 119 -32.88 -16.56 5.28
C LEU A 119 -33.13 -15.05 5.11
N PRO A 120 -33.70 -14.36 6.12
CA PRO A 120 -34.03 -12.93 6.05
C PRO A 120 -32.76 -12.07 6.25
N ILE A 121 -31.85 -12.13 5.27
CA ILE A 121 -30.52 -11.53 5.33
C ILE A 121 -30.24 -10.81 4.02
N ALA A 122 -29.97 -9.50 4.10
CA ALA A 122 -29.42 -8.73 2.99
C ALA A 122 -27.98 -9.18 2.73
N THR A 123 -27.65 -9.56 1.50
CA THR A 123 -26.32 -10.10 1.16
C THR A 123 -25.53 -9.19 0.24
N ILE A 124 -24.25 -9.03 0.56
CA ILE A 124 -23.25 -8.33 -0.25
C ILE A 124 -22.12 -9.30 -0.55
N PHE A 125 -21.66 -9.34 -1.80
CA PHE A 125 -20.45 -10.05 -2.20
C PHE A 125 -19.45 -9.06 -2.77
N THR A 126 -18.23 -9.06 -2.25
CA THR A 126 -17.12 -8.27 -2.81
C THR A 126 -16.02 -9.21 -3.28
N THR A 127 -15.72 -9.18 -4.59
CA THR A 127 -14.49 -9.78 -5.11
C THR A 127 -13.38 -8.71 -5.22
N HIS A 128 -12.24 -9.02 -4.63
CA HIS A 128 -11.01 -8.23 -4.71
C HIS A 128 -10.20 -8.59 -5.96
N ALA A 129 -10.43 -9.77 -6.57
CA ALA A 129 -9.79 -10.24 -7.79
C ALA A 129 -10.57 -11.45 -8.34
N THR A 130 -10.83 -11.55 -9.65
CA THR A 130 -11.46 -12.80 -10.14
C THR A 130 -10.46 -13.94 -10.16
N LEU A 131 -10.92 -15.18 -9.92
CA LEU A 131 -10.05 -16.35 -10.02
C LEU A 131 -9.42 -16.44 -11.42
N LEU A 132 -10.24 -16.43 -12.47
CA LEU A 132 -9.78 -16.61 -13.84
C LEU A 132 -8.79 -15.52 -14.29
N GLY A 133 -8.99 -14.26 -13.92
CA GLY A 133 -8.09 -13.18 -14.33
C GLY A 133 -6.66 -13.36 -13.82
N ARG A 134 -6.50 -13.81 -12.56
CA ARG A 134 -5.18 -14.12 -11.98
C ARG A 134 -4.44 -15.19 -12.77
N TYR A 135 -5.14 -16.25 -13.17
CA TYR A 135 -4.55 -17.37 -13.92
C TYR A 135 -4.32 -17.04 -15.40
N LEU A 136 -5.19 -16.24 -16.02
CA LEU A 136 -5.05 -15.83 -17.41
C LEU A 136 -3.88 -14.86 -17.58
N CYS A 137 -3.73 -13.84 -16.73
CA CYS A 137 -2.62 -12.90 -16.83
C CYS A 137 -1.24 -13.54 -16.62
N ALA A 138 -1.17 -14.59 -15.78
CA ALA A 138 0.05 -15.38 -15.61
C ALA A 138 0.41 -16.26 -16.83
N GLY A 139 -0.54 -16.50 -17.75
CA GLY A 139 -0.40 -17.38 -18.91
C GLY A 139 0.13 -16.72 -20.19
N SER A 140 0.68 -15.51 -20.11
CA SER A 140 1.21 -14.74 -21.27
C SER A 140 0.20 -14.47 -22.39
N VAL A 141 -1.10 -14.45 -22.08
CA VAL A 141 -2.15 -14.05 -23.04
C VAL A 141 -2.43 -12.55 -22.96
N ASP A 142 -2.83 -11.96 -24.09
CA ASP A 142 -3.42 -10.62 -24.09
C ASP A 142 -4.82 -10.67 -23.46
N PHE A 143 -4.87 -10.44 -22.16
CA PHE A 143 -6.04 -10.64 -21.32
C PHE A 143 -7.12 -9.57 -21.54
N TYR A 144 -6.76 -8.30 -21.36
CA TYR A 144 -7.74 -7.20 -21.34
C TYR A 144 -8.41 -6.95 -22.70
N ASN A 145 -7.71 -7.19 -23.80
CA ASN A 145 -8.29 -7.05 -25.14
C ASN A 145 -9.16 -8.25 -25.55
N ASN A 146 -9.03 -9.41 -24.89
CA ASN A 146 -9.75 -10.64 -25.23
C ASN A 146 -10.79 -11.08 -24.18
N LEU A 147 -11.12 -10.24 -23.18
CA LEU A 147 -12.08 -10.57 -22.11
C LEU A 147 -13.41 -11.17 -22.60
N GLN A 148 -13.90 -10.71 -23.74
CA GLN A 148 -15.15 -11.19 -24.37
C GLN A 148 -15.03 -12.59 -24.99
N ASN A 149 -13.82 -12.98 -25.40
CA ASN A 149 -13.55 -14.17 -26.21
C ASN A 149 -13.25 -15.42 -25.37
N PHE A 150 -12.97 -15.28 -24.06
CA PHE A 150 -12.64 -16.43 -23.20
C PHE A 150 -13.86 -17.31 -22.92
N ASN A 151 -13.73 -18.61 -23.24
CA ASN A 151 -14.63 -19.65 -22.75
C ASN A 151 -14.28 -19.96 -21.29
N VAL A 152 -14.91 -19.23 -20.38
CA VAL A 152 -14.67 -19.27 -18.93
C VAL A 152 -14.72 -20.69 -18.33
N ASP A 153 -15.65 -21.53 -18.79
CA ASP A 153 -15.82 -22.90 -18.31
C ASP A 153 -14.65 -23.79 -18.76
N LYS A 154 -14.19 -23.64 -20.02
CA LYS A 154 -12.98 -24.30 -20.52
C LYS A 154 -11.73 -23.80 -19.81
N GLU A 155 -11.53 -22.49 -19.68
CA GLU A 155 -10.33 -21.92 -19.05
C GLU A 155 -10.20 -22.36 -17.57
N ALA A 156 -11.31 -22.50 -16.86
CA ALA A 156 -11.33 -23.00 -15.49
C ALA A 156 -11.13 -24.52 -15.41
N GLY A 157 -11.68 -25.28 -16.37
CA GLY A 157 -11.50 -26.73 -16.49
C GLY A 157 -10.07 -27.14 -16.81
N ASP A 158 -9.47 -26.53 -17.83
CA ASP A 158 -8.08 -26.78 -18.26
C ASP A 158 -7.07 -26.54 -17.11
N ARG A 159 -7.40 -25.64 -16.18
CA ARG A 159 -6.56 -25.30 -15.01
C ARG A 159 -6.96 -26.01 -13.72
N GLN A 160 -7.92 -26.94 -13.77
CA GLN A 160 -8.39 -27.71 -12.60
C GLN A 160 -8.95 -26.83 -11.45
N ILE A 161 -9.52 -25.66 -11.78
CA ILE A 161 -10.14 -24.72 -10.84
C ILE A 161 -11.65 -24.54 -11.07
N TYR A 162 -12.26 -25.39 -11.91
CA TYR A 162 -13.67 -25.27 -12.32
C TYR A 162 -14.63 -25.14 -11.14
N HIS A 163 -14.50 -25.99 -10.12
CA HIS A 163 -15.32 -25.93 -8.90
C HIS A 163 -15.15 -24.62 -8.13
N ARG A 164 -13.92 -24.09 -8.01
CA ARG A 164 -13.65 -22.79 -7.37
C ARG A 164 -14.30 -21.64 -8.15
N TYR A 165 -14.20 -21.68 -9.49
CA TYR A 165 -14.87 -20.72 -10.38
C TYR A 165 -16.40 -20.79 -10.25
N CYS A 166 -16.98 -21.99 -10.16
CA CYS A 166 -18.41 -22.16 -9.89
C CYS A 166 -18.82 -21.57 -8.54
N MET A 167 -18.03 -21.74 -7.48
CA MET A 167 -18.28 -21.14 -6.16
C MET A 167 -18.25 -19.61 -6.22
N GLU A 168 -17.26 -19.03 -6.91
CA GLU A 168 -17.16 -17.58 -7.12
C GLU A 168 -18.38 -17.04 -7.88
N ARG A 169 -18.68 -17.64 -9.04
CA ARG A 169 -19.81 -17.23 -9.89
C ARG A 169 -21.16 -17.44 -9.20
N ALA A 170 -21.34 -18.50 -8.41
CA ALA A 170 -22.55 -18.69 -7.62
C ALA A 170 -22.74 -17.58 -6.57
N ALA A 171 -21.68 -17.20 -5.84
CA ALA A 171 -21.76 -16.09 -4.89
C ALA A 171 -22.11 -14.75 -5.57
N VAL A 172 -21.51 -14.49 -6.75
CA VAL A 172 -21.78 -13.31 -7.58
C VAL A 172 -23.22 -13.26 -8.09
N HIS A 173 -23.79 -14.38 -8.54
CA HIS A 173 -25.16 -14.39 -9.06
C HIS A 173 -26.20 -14.41 -7.94
N CYS A 174 -25.91 -15.06 -6.81
CA CYS A 174 -26.83 -15.14 -5.67
C CYS A 174 -26.82 -13.90 -4.76
N THR A 175 -25.85 -12.98 -4.83
CA THR A 175 -25.85 -11.80 -3.93
C THR A 175 -26.94 -10.77 -4.27
N HIS A 176 -27.46 -10.04 -3.28
CA HIS A 176 -28.33 -8.88 -3.54
C HIS A 176 -27.50 -7.74 -4.15
N VAL A 177 -26.33 -7.45 -3.58
CA VAL A 177 -25.37 -6.45 -4.06
C VAL A 177 -24.04 -7.11 -4.37
N PHE A 178 -23.54 -6.90 -5.58
CA PHE A 178 -22.21 -7.32 -6.00
C PHE A 178 -21.29 -6.09 -6.09
N SER A 179 -20.10 -6.15 -5.50
CA SER A 179 -19.08 -5.13 -5.64
C SER A 179 -17.71 -5.68 -6.04
N THR A 180 -16.90 -4.81 -6.63
CA THR A 180 -15.46 -5.02 -6.87
C THR A 180 -14.66 -3.90 -6.21
N VAL A 181 -13.36 -4.10 -6.02
CA VAL A 181 -12.48 -3.07 -5.43
C VAL A 181 -11.98 -2.01 -6.39
N SER A 182 -12.19 -2.20 -7.70
CA SER A 182 -11.83 -1.21 -8.72
C SER A 182 -12.70 -1.32 -9.96
N GLN A 183 -12.63 -0.29 -10.81
CA GLN A 183 -13.31 -0.23 -12.10
C GLN A 183 -12.71 -1.22 -13.12
N ILE A 184 -11.40 -1.47 -13.09
CA ILE A 184 -10.78 -2.45 -13.99
C ILE A 184 -11.23 -3.89 -13.63
N THR A 185 -11.31 -4.22 -12.33
CA THR A 185 -11.88 -5.49 -11.86
C THR A 185 -13.40 -5.56 -12.08
N ALA A 186 -14.11 -4.42 -12.18
CA ALA A 186 -15.52 -4.42 -12.56
C ALA A 186 -15.73 -4.87 -14.01
N VAL A 187 -14.92 -4.36 -14.94
CA VAL A 187 -14.92 -4.78 -16.35
C VAL A 187 -14.53 -6.27 -16.47
N GLU A 188 -13.55 -6.72 -15.70
CA GLU A 188 -13.15 -8.13 -15.61
C GLU A 188 -14.30 -9.03 -15.13
N ALA A 189 -14.96 -8.65 -14.03
CA ALA A 189 -16.07 -9.42 -13.45
C ALA A 189 -17.30 -9.49 -14.36
N GLU A 190 -17.62 -8.41 -15.07
CA GLU A 190 -18.70 -8.39 -16.06
C GLU A 190 -18.50 -9.47 -17.13
N HIS A 191 -17.27 -9.67 -17.60
CA HIS A 191 -16.93 -10.64 -18.64
C HIS A 191 -16.67 -12.05 -18.11
N LEU A 192 -16.00 -12.23 -16.98
CA LEU A 192 -15.61 -13.55 -16.48
C LEU A 192 -16.64 -14.17 -15.54
N LEU A 193 -17.29 -13.35 -14.71
CA LEU A 193 -18.30 -13.75 -13.73
C LEU A 193 -19.73 -13.52 -14.24
N LYS A 194 -19.89 -12.92 -15.43
CA LYS A 194 -21.16 -12.74 -16.17
C LYS A 194 -22.21 -11.92 -15.39
N ARG A 195 -21.76 -11.02 -14.51
CA ARG A 195 -22.59 -10.01 -13.81
C ARG A 195 -21.76 -8.75 -13.66
N LYS A 196 -22.30 -7.61 -14.07
CA LYS A 196 -21.71 -6.29 -13.79
C LYS A 196 -21.87 -5.96 -12.29
N PRO A 197 -20.82 -5.46 -11.60
CA PRO A 197 -20.97 -5.01 -10.21
C PRO A 197 -21.98 -3.86 -10.10
N ASP A 198 -22.73 -3.86 -8.99
CA ASP A 198 -23.67 -2.80 -8.64
C ASP A 198 -22.94 -1.54 -8.14
N ILE A 199 -21.74 -1.69 -7.56
CA ILE A 199 -20.94 -0.61 -6.99
C ILE A 199 -19.46 -1.00 -6.95
N VAL A 200 -18.55 -0.02 -7.06
CA VAL A 200 -17.12 -0.20 -6.76
C VAL A 200 -16.87 0.25 -5.31
N THR A 201 -16.11 -0.55 -4.55
CA THR A 201 -15.74 -0.30 -3.16
C THR A 201 -14.21 -0.23 -3.05
N PRO A 202 -13.58 0.94 -3.35
CA PRO A 202 -12.13 1.11 -3.31
C PRO A 202 -11.55 0.81 -1.91
N ASN A 203 -10.32 0.31 -1.88
CA ASN A 203 -9.65 -0.03 -0.63
C ASN A 203 -8.93 1.18 -0.04
N GLY A 204 -9.38 1.62 1.14
CA GLY A 204 -8.71 2.68 1.89
C GLY A 204 -7.54 2.21 2.74
N LEU A 205 -6.88 3.20 3.34
CA LEU A 205 -5.80 3.06 4.32
C LEU A 205 -6.16 3.86 5.60
N ASN A 206 -5.51 3.57 6.73
CA ASN A 206 -5.57 4.44 7.92
C ASN A 206 -4.43 5.46 7.82
N VAL A 207 -4.70 6.64 7.25
CA VAL A 207 -3.65 7.64 6.93
C VAL A 207 -2.95 8.16 8.19
N LYS A 208 -3.65 8.22 9.32
CA LYS A 208 -3.09 8.55 10.65
C LYS A 208 -1.85 7.72 11.04
N LYS A 209 -1.70 6.49 10.52
CA LYS A 209 -0.53 5.63 10.80
C LYS A 209 0.74 6.13 10.12
N PHE A 210 0.61 6.92 9.06
CA PHE A 210 1.71 7.32 8.19
C PHE A 210 1.92 8.85 8.10
N SER A 211 0.84 9.61 8.32
CA SER A 211 0.80 11.07 8.26
C SER A 211 1.74 11.70 9.27
N ALA A 212 2.66 12.50 8.73
CA ALA A 212 3.61 13.30 9.48
C ALA A 212 3.75 14.64 8.76
N MET A 213 2.64 15.39 8.62
CA MET A 213 2.52 16.54 7.68
C MET A 213 3.69 17.54 7.72
N HIS A 214 4.26 17.83 8.90
CA HIS A 214 5.41 18.74 9.03
C HIS A 214 6.78 18.04 9.15
N GLU A 215 6.82 16.72 9.25
CA GLU A 215 8.05 15.93 9.52
C GLU A 215 8.40 14.93 8.39
N PHE A 216 7.47 14.55 7.51
CA PHE A 216 7.71 13.55 6.47
C PHE A 216 8.90 13.90 5.56
N GLN A 217 9.16 15.19 5.35
CA GLN A 217 10.31 15.68 4.59
C GLN A 217 11.64 15.45 5.33
N ASN A 218 11.65 15.56 6.66
CA ASN A 218 12.79 15.21 7.51
C ASN A 218 12.99 13.70 7.54
N LEU A 219 11.90 12.92 7.65
CA LEU A 219 11.93 11.46 7.57
C LEU A 219 12.48 11.00 6.22
N HIS A 220 12.07 11.60 5.10
CA HIS A 220 12.67 11.33 3.78
C HIS A 220 14.18 11.53 3.79
N ALA A 221 14.68 12.64 4.35
CA ALA A 221 16.12 12.91 4.42
C ALA A 221 16.87 11.89 5.29
N GLN A 222 16.33 11.53 6.47
CA GLN A 222 16.91 10.55 7.38
C GLN A 222 16.92 9.14 6.75
N SER A 223 15.79 8.67 6.24
CA SER A 223 15.67 7.37 5.58
C SER A 223 16.55 7.29 4.32
N LYS A 224 16.61 8.37 3.52
CA LYS A 224 17.52 8.47 2.37
C LYS A 224 18.99 8.30 2.79
N ALA A 225 19.40 8.87 3.93
CA ALA A 225 20.76 8.72 4.43
C ALA A 225 21.08 7.26 4.78
N ARG A 226 20.13 6.50 5.36
CA ARG A 226 20.30 5.06 5.65
C ARG A 226 20.42 4.24 4.36
N ILE A 227 19.63 4.54 3.32
CA ILE A 227 19.77 3.91 1.99
C ILE A 227 21.13 4.29 1.36
N GLN A 228 21.58 5.54 1.47
CA GLN A 228 22.90 5.95 0.99
C GLN A 228 24.04 5.20 1.70
N GLU A 229 23.94 4.92 3.00
CA GLU A 229 24.92 4.07 3.70
C GLU A 229 24.97 2.65 3.11
N PHE A 230 23.82 2.03 2.87
CA PHE A 230 23.79 0.74 2.18
C PHE A 230 24.45 0.83 0.79
N VAL A 231 24.14 1.86 -0.01
CA VAL A 231 24.75 2.07 -1.33
C VAL A 231 26.26 2.28 -1.26
N ARG A 232 26.78 3.04 -0.28
CA ARG A 232 28.23 3.20 -0.05
C ARG A 232 28.91 1.84 0.19
N GLY A 233 28.26 0.95 0.95
CA GLY A 233 28.77 -0.39 1.21
C GLY A 233 28.59 -1.36 0.05
N HIS A 234 27.52 -1.26 -0.74
CA HIS A 234 27.27 -2.14 -1.88
C HIS A 234 28.14 -1.79 -3.11
N PHE A 235 28.47 -0.50 -3.28
CA PHE A 235 29.34 0.03 -4.34
C PHE A 235 30.76 0.33 -3.86
N TYR A 236 31.24 -0.32 -2.80
CA TYR A 236 32.63 -0.12 -2.33
C TYR A 236 33.64 -0.41 -3.46
N GLY A 237 34.67 0.44 -3.57
CA GLY A 237 35.63 0.40 -4.69
C GLY A 237 35.09 0.94 -6.03
N HIS A 238 33.77 1.11 -6.18
CA HIS A 238 33.09 1.56 -7.41
C HIS A 238 32.13 2.75 -7.17
N LEU A 239 32.31 3.51 -6.10
CA LEU A 239 31.51 4.70 -5.80
C LEU A 239 32.03 5.91 -6.60
N ASP A 240 31.94 5.81 -7.93
CA ASP A 240 32.38 6.83 -8.90
C ASP A 240 31.31 7.89 -9.23
N PHE A 241 30.24 7.93 -8.45
CA PHE A 241 29.08 8.80 -8.65
C PHE A 241 28.66 9.56 -7.39
N ASN A 242 28.09 10.76 -7.59
CA ASN A 242 27.69 11.62 -6.48
C ASN A 242 26.31 11.23 -5.92
N LEU A 243 26.27 10.86 -4.63
CA LEU A 243 25.05 10.46 -3.91
C LEU A 243 24.02 11.59 -3.71
N ASP A 244 24.42 12.87 -3.77
CA ASP A 244 23.50 14.01 -3.78
C ASP A 244 22.75 14.16 -5.12
N LYS A 245 23.39 13.74 -6.21
CA LYS A 245 22.80 13.65 -7.56
C LYS A 245 22.29 12.24 -7.88
N THR A 246 22.19 11.38 -6.86
CA THR A 246 21.62 10.03 -6.99
C THR A 246 20.15 10.02 -6.61
N ILE A 247 19.35 9.37 -7.46
CA ILE A 247 17.91 9.17 -7.33
C ILE A 247 17.65 7.67 -7.10
N PHE A 248 16.76 7.35 -6.16
CA PHE A 248 16.38 6.01 -5.80
C PHE A 248 14.99 5.70 -6.34
N PHE A 249 14.95 4.76 -7.28
CA PHE A 249 13.72 4.17 -7.81
C PHE A 249 13.53 2.80 -7.17
N PHE A 250 12.28 2.37 -6.98
CA PHE A 250 12.03 1.01 -6.52
C PHE A 250 10.73 0.43 -7.09
N ILE A 251 10.73 -0.89 -7.22
CA ILE A 251 9.53 -1.71 -7.38
C ILE A 251 9.47 -2.69 -6.21
N ALA A 252 8.28 -2.91 -5.66
CA ALA A 252 8.08 -3.81 -4.52
C ALA A 252 6.78 -4.61 -4.68
N GLY A 253 6.76 -5.84 -4.16
CA GLY A 253 5.55 -6.66 -4.11
C GLY A 253 5.82 -8.16 -4.15
N ARG A 254 4.77 -8.95 -4.39
CA ARG A 254 4.89 -10.39 -4.67
C ARG A 254 5.72 -10.60 -5.95
N TYR A 255 6.49 -11.69 -5.99
CA TYR A 255 7.27 -12.07 -7.17
C TYR A 255 6.36 -12.58 -8.30
N GLU A 256 5.76 -11.66 -9.03
CA GLU A 256 4.94 -11.91 -10.22
C GLU A 256 5.47 -11.07 -11.38
N TYR A 257 6.55 -11.56 -12.00
CA TYR A 257 7.41 -10.83 -12.93
C TYR A 257 6.64 -9.96 -13.95
N SER A 258 5.70 -10.53 -14.71
CA SER A 258 4.91 -9.77 -15.72
C SER A 258 3.67 -9.09 -15.15
N ASN A 259 2.98 -9.66 -14.15
CA ASN A 259 1.81 -9.03 -13.53
C ASN A 259 2.17 -7.71 -12.84
N LYS A 260 3.35 -7.64 -12.19
CA LYS A 260 3.89 -6.40 -11.60
C LYS A 260 4.69 -5.53 -12.58
N GLY A 261 4.91 -6.00 -13.80
CA GLY A 261 5.62 -5.24 -14.84
C GLY A 261 7.13 -5.09 -14.61
N ALA A 262 7.76 -6.03 -13.90
CA ALA A 262 9.21 -6.02 -13.69
C ALA A 262 9.98 -6.16 -15.02
N ASP A 263 9.39 -6.86 -16.00
CA ASP A 263 9.83 -6.90 -17.40
C ASP A 263 9.94 -5.51 -18.03
N ILE A 264 8.83 -4.77 -18.05
CA ILE A 264 8.75 -3.42 -18.63
C ILE A 264 9.62 -2.44 -17.85
N PHE A 265 9.71 -2.57 -16.52
CA PHE A 265 10.56 -1.69 -15.73
C PHE A 265 12.05 -1.90 -16.07
N LEU A 266 12.52 -3.15 -16.18
CA LEU A 266 13.90 -3.44 -16.59
C LEU A 266 14.22 -2.93 -18.00
N GLU A 267 13.30 -3.12 -18.95
CA GLU A 267 13.42 -2.61 -20.33
C GLU A 267 13.48 -1.07 -20.35
N ALA A 268 12.62 -0.38 -19.60
CA ALA A 268 12.63 1.08 -19.50
C ALA A 268 13.88 1.62 -18.78
N LEU A 269 14.43 0.88 -17.80
CA LEU A 269 15.70 1.23 -17.15
C LEU A 269 16.89 1.13 -18.11
N ALA A 270 16.90 0.15 -19.03
CA ALA A 270 17.93 0.05 -20.07
C ALA A 270 17.87 1.23 -21.05
N ARG A 271 16.67 1.60 -21.50
CA ARG A 271 16.45 2.80 -22.34
C ARG A 271 16.83 4.09 -21.62
N LEU A 272 16.49 4.20 -20.34
CA LEU A 272 16.90 5.32 -19.48
C LEU A 272 18.43 5.41 -19.33
N ASN A 273 19.13 4.28 -19.16
CA ASN A 273 20.59 4.25 -19.09
C ASN A 273 21.22 4.82 -20.37
N TYR A 274 20.72 4.42 -21.54
CA TYR A 274 21.14 4.96 -22.82
C TYR A 274 20.91 6.49 -22.90
N LEU A 275 19.69 6.96 -22.59
CA LEU A 275 19.36 8.39 -22.63
C LEU A 275 20.21 9.23 -21.67
N LEU A 276 20.45 8.75 -20.44
CA LEU A 276 21.28 9.47 -19.47
C LEU A 276 22.76 9.52 -19.91
N ARG A 277 23.27 8.46 -20.56
CA ARG A 277 24.64 8.41 -21.10
C ARG A 277 24.83 9.33 -22.29
N VAL A 278 23.95 9.27 -23.30
CA VAL A 278 24.06 10.07 -24.53
C VAL A 278 23.93 11.57 -24.23
N ASN A 279 23.06 11.95 -23.30
CA ASN A 279 22.89 13.35 -22.89
C ASN A 279 23.92 13.82 -21.83
N GLY A 280 24.96 13.03 -21.51
CA GLY A 280 26.02 13.42 -20.56
C GLY A 280 25.52 13.70 -19.13
N SER A 281 24.39 13.10 -18.73
CA SER A 281 23.68 13.46 -17.50
C SER A 281 24.50 13.18 -16.25
N GLN A 282 24.54 14.17 -15.35
CA GLN A 282 25.21 14.08 -14.06
C GLN A 282 24.35 13.40 -12.98
N THR A 283 23.09 13.06 -13.29
CA THR A 283 22.21 12.27 -12.44
C THR A 283 22.58 10.79 -12.51
N THR A 284 22.55 10.09 -11.37
CA THR A 284 22.66 8.63 -11.30
C THR A 284 21.36 8.07 -10.74
N VAL A 285 20.90 6.94 -11.27
CA VAL A 285 19.73 6.21 -10.76
C VAL A 285 20.21 4.92 -10.12
N VAL A 286 19.69 4.57 -8.95
CA VAL A 286 19.80 3.22 -8.38
C VAL A 286 18.39 2.67 -8.26
N ALA A 287 18.09 1.61 -9.00
CA ALA A 287 16.79 0.97 -9.06
C ALA A 287 16.78 -0.31 -8.20
N PHE A 288 15.89 -0.35 -7.21
CA PHE A 288 15.72 -1.47 -6.29
C PHE A 288 14.55 -2.37 -6.72
N PHE A 289 14.76 -3.69 -6.70
CA PHE A 289 13.71 -4.68 -6.91
C PHE A 289 13.51 -5.44 -5.59
N ILE A 290 12.45 -5.11 -4.85
CA ILE A 290 12.09 -5.74 -3.56
C ILE A 290 11.00 -6.78 -3.81
N MET A 291 11.40 -7.97 -4.26
CA MET A 291 10.48 -9.05 -4.63
C MET A 291 10.94 -10.38 -4.01
N PRO A 292 10.29 -10.88 -2.94
CA PRO A 292 10.73 -12.08 -2.24
C PRO A 292 10.80 -13.32 -3.13
N ALA A 293 11.96 -13.98 -3.16
CA ALA A 293 12.22 -15.15 -4.00
C ALA A 293 12.93 -16.27 -3.20
N ARG A 294 13.21 -17.40 -3.86
CA ARG A 294 13.87 -18.55 -3.22
C ARG A 294 15.39 -18.34 -3.18
N THR A 295 15.94 -18.11 -1.99
CA THR A 295 17.35 -17.79 -1.77
C THR A 295 18.05 -18.78 -0.83
N ASN A 296 19.38 -18.77 -0.82
CA ASN A 296 20.24 -19.43 0.15
C ASN A 296 21.28 -18.44 0.69
N ASN A 297 20.94 -17.78 1.81
CA ASN A 297 21.76 -16.76 2.47
C ASN A 297 22.10 -15.53 1.60
N PHE A 298 22.72 -14.53 2.24
CA PHE A 298 23.21 -13.32 1.59
C PHE A 298 24.41 -13.60 0.68
N ASN A 299 24.60 -12.73 -0.31
CA ASN A 299 25.78 -12.70 -1.15
C ASN A 299 26.99 -12.26 -0.31
N VAL A 300 28.05 -13.06 -0.30
CA VAL A 300 29.29 -12.81 0.48
C VAL A 300 29.90 -11.45 0.13
N GLU A 301 29.88 -11.06 -1.15
CA GLU A 301 30.45 -9.78 -1.59
C GLU A 301 29.63 -8.56 -1.13
N THR A 302 28.31 -8.72 -0.91
CA THR A 302 27.45 -7.66 -0.35
C THR A 302 27.65 -7.54 1.17
N LEU A 303 27.75 -8.66 1.90
CA LEU A 303 28.10 -8.66 3.33
C LEU A 303 29.48 -8.02 3.57
N LYS A 304 30.48 -8.45 2.81
CA LYS A 304 31.85 -7.91 2.84
C LYS A 304 31.88 -6.41 2.58
N GLY A 305 31.11 -5.92 1.61
CA GLY A 305 31.00 -4.49 1.33
C GLY A 305 30.47 -3.67 2.52
N GLN A 306 29.46 -4.17 3.23
CA GLN A 306 28.95 -3.50 4.44
C GLN A 306 29.96 -3.53 5.59
N ALA A 307 30.74 -4.61 5.74
CA ALA A 307 31.81 -4.70 6.73
C ALA A 307 32.96 -3.71 6.43
N VAL A 308 33.41 -3.64 5.16
CA VAL A 308 34.45 -2.69 4.71
C VAL A 308 34.01 -1.25 4.90
N ARG A 309 32.76 -0.91 4.54
CA ARG A 309 32.16 0.42 4.80
C ARG A 309 32.20 0.77 6.28
N LYS A 310 31.78 -0.16 7.15
CA LYS A 310 31.82 0.07 8.60
C LYS A 310 33.25 0.29 9.10
N GLN A 311 34.20 -0.53 8.66
CA GLN A 311 35.61 -0.38 9.04
C GLN A 311 36.21 0.97 8.61
N LEU A 312 35.88 1.46 7.41
CA LEU A 312 36.26 2.81 6.95
C LEU A 312 35.68 3.91 7.85
N TRP A 313 34.38 3.80 8.19
CA TRP A 313 33.69 4.76 9.05
C TRP A 313 34.26 4.80 10.47
N ASP A 314 34.52 3.63 11.06
CA ASP A 314 35.09 3.51 12.40
C ASP A 314 36.55 4.05 12.41
N THR A 315 37.31 3.77 11.35
CA THR A 315 38.66 4.35 11.12
C THR A 315 38.62 5.87 11.04
N ALA A 316 37.71 6.43 10.24
CA ALA A 316 37.57 7.87 10.05
C ALA A 316 37.15 8.57 11.36
N ASN A 317 36.24 7.98 12.14
CA ASN A 317 35.86 8.52 13.44
C ASN A 317 37.01 8.47 14.44
N ALA A 318 37.76 7.38 14.54
CA ALA A 318 38.92 7.30 15.43
C ALA A 318 39.96 8.40 15.12
N VAL A 319 40.22 8.69 13.83
CA VAL A 319 41.10 9.80 13.43
C VAL A 319 40.47 11.17 13.76
N LYS A 320 39.17 11.35 13.51
CA LYS A 320 38.42 12.58 13.81
C LYS A 320 38.45 12.93 15.31
N GLU A 321 38.25 11.97 16.20
CA GLU A 321 38.31 12.20 17.66
C GLU A 321 39.73 12.58 18.12
N LYS A 322 40.78 11.88 17.63
CA LYS A 322 42.19 12.24 17.90
C LYS A 322 42.51 13.66 17.42
N PHE A 323 42.12 13.98 16.19
CA PHE A 323 42.32 15.29 15.57
C PHE A 323 41.60 16.38 16.38
N GLY A 324 40.33 16.16 16.72
CA GLY A 324 39.53 17.10 17.51
C GLY A 324 40.14 17.39 18.88
N LYS A 325 40.68 16.38 19.56
CA LYS A 325 41.38 16.54 20.84
C LYS A 325 42.65 17.40 20.69
N LYS A 326 43.54 17.09 19.74
CA LYS A 326 44.76 17.88 19.49
C LYS A 326 44.46 19.32 19.06
N LEU A 327 43.40 19.50 18.27
CA LEU A 327 42.91 20.82 17.84
C LEU A 327 42.49 21.64 19.06
N TYR A 328 41.67 21.06 19.94
CA TYR A 328 41.23 21.69 21.19
C TYR A 328 42.40 22.04 22.12
N GLU A 329 43.32 21.11 22.35
CA GLU A 329 44.53 21.33 23.15
C GLU A 329 45.39 22.48 22.59
N SER A 330 45.53 22.58 21.26
CA SER A 330 46.29 23.66 20.62
C SER A 330 45.61 25.02 20.75
N LEU A 331 44.29 25.06 20.59
CA LEU A 331 43.48 26.27 20.74
C LEU A 331 43.48 26.79 22.19
N LEU A 332 43.49 25.90 23.19
CA LEU A 332 43.62 26.27 24.61
C LEU A 332 44.94 26.98 24.93
N VAL A 333 46.02 26.67 24.20
CA VAL A 333 47.33 27.33 24.35
C VAL A 333 47.35 28.73 23.68
N GLY A 334 46.30 29.10 22.94
CA GLY A 334 46.18 30.40 22.27
C GLY A 334 46.98 30.52 20.96
N ASN A 335 47.53 29.41 20.46
CA ASN A 335 48.26 29.36 19.19
C ASN A 335 47.38 28.77 18.08
N LEU A 336 47.56 29.23 16.84
CA LEU A 336 46.87 28.65 15.69
C LEU A 336 47.46 27.25 15.39
N PRO A 337 46.65 26.17 15.38
CA PRO A 337 47.16 24.80 15.21
C PRO A 337 47.78 24.55 13.83
N ASP A 338 48.97 23.94 13.80
CA ASP A 338 49.63 23.45 12.59
C ASP A 338 48.96 22.16 12.09
N MET A 339 48.18 22.26 11.02
CA MET A 339 47.42 21.15 10.43
C MET A 339 48.28 19.93 10.08
N ASN A 340 49.55 20.13 9.70
CA ASN A 340 50.45 19.03 9.34
C ASN A 340 50.93 18.21 10.56
N LYS A 341 50.75 18.73 11.78
CA LYS A 341 51.10 18.06 13.05
C LYS A 341 49.88 17.46 13.77
N MET A 342 48.66 17.71 13.27
CA MET A 342 47.44 17.16 13.87
C MET A 342 47.29 15.64 13.62
N LEU A 343 47.82 15.12 12.51
CA LEU A 343 47.73 13.71 12.12
C LEU A 343 49.08 13.01 12.25
N ASP A 344 49.12 11.87 12.95
CA ASP A 344 50.36 11.12 13.14
C ASP A 344 50.61 10.13 11.99
N LYS A 345 51.86 9.68 11.84
CA LYS A 345 52.23 8.64 10.86
C LYS A 345 51.42 7.35 11.03
N GLU A 346 50.99 7.04 12.25
CA GLU A 346 50.10 5.93 12.55
C GLU A 346 48.70 6.11 11.97
N ASP A 347 48.13 7.32 12.07
CA ASP A 347 46.81 7.64 11.50
C ASP A 347 46.84 7.53 9.96
N PHE A 348 47.90 8.04 9.33
CA PHE A 348 48.13 7.85 7.89
C PHE A 348 48.26 6.36 7.51
N THR A 349 48.91 5.55 8.36
CA THR A 349 49.05 4.11 8.13
C THR A 349 47.71 3.37 8.28
N MET A 350 46.92 3.75 9.27
CA MET A 350 45.57 3.21 9.52
C MET A 350 44.62 3.55 8.37
N MET A 351 44.60 4.81 7.92
CA MET A 351 43.82 5.25 6.76
C MET A 351 44.26 4.52 5.48
N LYS A 352 45.56 4.38 5.21
CA LYS A 352 46.06 3.62 4.05
C LYS A 352 45.63 2.15 4.08
N ARG A 353 45.68 1.49 5.25
CA ARG A 353 45.20 0.11 5.42
C ARG A 353 43.69 0.00 5.15
N ALA A 354 42.89 0.93 5.66
CA ALA A 354 41.45 0.95 5.44
C ALA A 354 41.11 1.20 3.96
N ILE A 355 41.81 2.12 3.27
CA ILE A 355 41.67 2.35 1.83
C ILE A 355 42.04 1.09 1.03
N PHE A 356 43.13 0.40 1.38
CA PHE A 356 43.55 -0.83 0.69
C PHE A 356 42.48 -1.92 0.78
N ALA A 357 41.77 -2.03 1.90
CA ALA A 357 40.65 -2.98 2.05
C ALA A 357 39.43 -2.68 1.15
N THR A 358 39.36 -1.51 0.51
CA THR A 358 38.29 -1.14 -0.42
C THR A 358 38.52 -1.64 -1.85
N GLN A 359 39.72 -2.13 -2.17
CA GLN A 359 40.06 -2.58 -3.52
C GLN A 359 39.25 -3.81 -3.92
N ARG A 360 38.70 -3.75 -5.14
CA ARG A 360 37.80 -4.76 -5.72
C ARG A 360 38.05 -4.83 -7.23
N HIS A 361 37.91 -6.03 -7.80
CA HIS A 361 38.07 -6.28 -9.24
C HIS A 361 36.76 -6.68 -9.95
N SER A 362 35.76 -7.19 -9.21
CA SER A 362 34.44 -7.53 -9.72
C SER A 362 33.49 -6.33 -9.65
N PHE A 363 32.54 -6.20 -10.57
CA PHE A 363 31.53 -5.14 -10.48
C PHE A 363 30.61 -5.32 -9.24
N PRO A 364 29.96 -4.25 -8.74
CA PRO A 364 28.98 -4.31 -7.66
C PRO A 364 27.84 -5.31 -7.97
N PRO A 365 27.48 -6.23 -7.05
CA PRO A 365 26.56 -7.32 -7.38
C PRO A 365 25.18 -6.79 -7.80
N ILE A 366 24.56 -7.41 -8.80
CA ILE A 366 23.17 -7.10 -9.18
C ILE A 366 22.15 -7.71 -8.20
N CYS A 367 22.53 -8.71 -7.40
CA CYS A 367 21.68 -9.36 -6.40
C CYS A 367 22.36 -9.41 -5.03
N THR A 368 21.61 -9.13 -3.95
CA THR A 368 22.11 -9.13 -2.56
C THR A 368 22.15 -10.52 -1.91
N HIS A 369 21.59 -11.54 -2.56
CA HIS A 369 21.50 -12.92 -2.06
C HIS A 369 21.99 -13.92 -3.09
N ASN A 370 22.24 -15.16 -2.65
CA ASN A 370 22.44 -16.26 -3.58
C ASN A 370 21.07 -16.86 -3.91
N MET A 371 20.64 -16.78 -5.18
CA MET A 371 19.38 -17.37 -5.63
C MET A 371 19.51 -18.89 -5.74
N LEU A 372 18.46 -19.65 -5.38
CA LEU A 372 18.45 -21.10 -5.62
C LEU A 372 18.39 -21.41 -7.12
N ASP A 373 17.52 -20.69 -7.84
CA ASP A 373 17.18 -20.92 -9.23
C ASP A 373 17.77 -19.80 -10.14
N ASP A 374 19.02 -19.39 -9.85
CA ASP A 374 19.69 -18.20 -10.42
C ASP A 374 19.70 -18.12 -11.97
N SER A 375 19.89 -19.26 -12.64
CA SER A 375 19.98 -19.35 -14.10
C SER A 375 18.62 -19.33 -14.80
N THR A 376 17.52 -19.51 -14.06
CA THR A 376 16.15 -19.46 -14.58
C THR A 376 15.35 -18.26 -14.05
N ASP A 377 15.86 -17.54 -13.05
CA ASP A 377 15.24 -16.33 -12.51
C ASP A 377 15.02 -15.26 -13.61
N PRO A 378 13.77 -14.78 -13.82
CA PRO A 378 13.44 -13.90 -14.93
C PRO A 378 13.99 -12.47 -14.76
N ILE A 379 14.16 -11.97 -13.53
CA ILE A 379 14.78 -10.66 -13.28
C ILE A 379 16.27 -10.72 -13.66
N LEU A 380 17.01 -11.70 -13.14
CA LEU A 380 18.43 -11.88 -13.40
C LEU A 380 18.72 -12.17 -14.87
N ASN A 381 17.94 -13.04 -15.51
CA ASN A 381 18.09 -13.31 -16.94
C ASN A 381 17.79 -12.07 -17.80
N THR A 382 16.85 -11.23 -17.39
CA THR A 382 16.58 -9.98 -18.10
C THR A 382 17.69 -8.95 -17.89
N ILE A 383 18.23 -8.82 -16.67
CA ILE A 383 19.40 -7.97 -16.40
C ILE A 383 20.62 -8.41 -17.25
N ARG A 384 20.85 -9.73 -17.37
CA ARG A 384 21.89 -10.31 -18.26
C ARG A 384 21.64 -9.96 -19.73
N ARG A 385 20.40 -10.09 -20.20
CA ARG A 385 19.98 -9.80 -21.58
C ARG A 385 20.17 -8.32 -21.96
N ILE A 386 19.87 -7.39 -21.05
CA ILE A 386 19.95 -5.93 -21.29
C ILE A 386 21.31 -5.32 -20.92
N GLY A 387 22.20 -6.08 -20.27
CA GLY A 387 23.58 -5.67 -19.98
C GLY A 387 23.78 -4.71 -18.81
N LEU A 388 22.80 -4.54 -17.90
CA LEU A 388 22.90 -3.64 -16.75
C LEU A 388 23.69 -4.27 -15.58
N PHE A 389 25.01 -4.40 -15.74
CA PHE A 389 25.91 -5.07 -14.80
C PHE A 389 26.54 -4.15 -13.73
N ASN A 390 25.93 -3.00 -13.44
CA ASN A 390 26.46 -1.98 -12.51
C ASN A 390 27.87 -1.47 -12.85
N SER A 391 28.23 -1.41 -14.14
CA SER A 391 29.54 -0.91 -14.57
C SER A 391 29.70 0.58 -14.27
N SER A 392 30.93 1.10 -14.23
CA SER A 392 31.22 2.54 -14.08
C SER A 392 30.58 3.40 -15.17
N ALA A 393 30.40 2.85 -16.38
CA ALA A 393 29.78 3.57 -17.50
C ALA A 393 28.25 3.70 -17.38
N ASP A 394 27.60 2.87 -16.55
CA ASP A 394 26.16 2.89 -16.39
C ASP A 394 25.70 4.03 -15.49
N ARG A 395 24.77 4.85 -15.99
CA ARG A 395 24.09 5.90 -15.21
C ARG A 395 22.90 5.36 -14.42
N VAL A 396 22.40 4.17 -14.79
CA VAL A 396 21.40 3.41 -14.06
C VAL A 396 22.06 2.16 -13.47
N LYS A 397 22.02 2.04 -12.14
CA LYS A 397 22.45 0.85 -11.40
C LYS A 397 21.21 0.05 -10.95
N VAL A 398 21.33 -1.26 -10.82
CA VAL A 398 20.24 -2.18 -10.42
C VAL A 398 20.65 -2.99 -9.19
N ILE A 399 19.75 -3.08 -8.21
CA ILE A 399 19.91 -3.91 -7.01
C ILE A 399 18.64 -4.74 -6.82
N PHE A 400 18.75 -6.04 -7.05
CA PHE A 400 17.72 -7.01 -6.73
C PHE A 400 17.91 -7.50 -5.28
N HIS A 401 16.87 -7.30 -4.47
CA HIS A 401 16.79 -7.71 -3.07
C HIS A 401 15.64 -8.73 -2.93
N PRO A 402 15.92 -10.04 -3.10
CA PRO A 402 14.93 -11.13 -3.10
C PRO A 402 14.34 -11.49 -1.72
N GLU A 403 14.21 -10.54 -0.80
CA GLU A 403 13.70 -10.75 0.56
C GLU A 403 12.76 -9.59 0.97
N PHE A 404 11.96 -9.80 2.01
CA PHE A 404 11.26 -8.68 2.66
C PHE A 404 12.25 -7.82 3.46
N LEU A 405 12.10 -6.50 3.38
CA LEU A 405 12.91 -5.57 4.16
C LEU A 405 12.58 -5.69 5.66
N SER A 406 13.62 -5.64 6.48
CA SER A 406 13.51 -5.64 7.94
C SER A 406 14.64 -4.85 8.58
N SER A 407 14.31 -4.09 9.62
CA SER A 407 15.26 -3.42 10.52
C SER A 407 16.31 -4.34 11.16
N THR A 408 16.09 -5.66 11.17
CA THR A 408 17.07 -6.65 11.66
C THR A 408 18.04 -7.16 10.58
N SER A 409 17.87 -6.77 9.31
CA SER A 409 18.73 -7.23 8.20
C SER A 409 20.17 -6.73 8.36
N PRO A 410 21.20 -7.60 8.26
CA PRO A 410 22.60 -7.18 8.33
C PRO A 410 23.07 -6.39 7.10
N LEU A 411 22.27 -6.37 6.02
CA LEU A 411 22.58 -5.63 4.79
C LEU A 411 21.97 -4.23 4.80
N LEU A 412 20.65 -4.17 4.95
CA LEU A 412 19.86 -2.95 4.81
C LEU A 412 18.88 -2.89 6.00
N PRO A 413 19.34 -2.43 7.19
CA PRO A 413 18.57 -2.45 8.43
C PRO A 413 17.55 -1.30 8.48
N VAL A 414 16.54 -1.39 7.63
CA VAL A 414 15.37 -0.51 7.56
C VAL A 414 14.12 -1.36 7.34
N ASP A 415 13.00 -0.92 7.90
CA ASP A 415 11.71 -1.53 7.59
C ASP A 415 11.14 -0.95 6.28
N TYR A 416 10.20 -1.66 5.65
CA TYR A 416 9.65 -1.29 4.35
C TYR A 416 9.13 0.17 4.28
N GLU A 417 8.39 0.63 5.30
CA GLU A 417 7.87 2.01 5.33
C GLU A 417 8.96 3.08 5.41
N GLU A 418 10.11 2.75 5.99
CA GLU A 418 11.27 3.64 6.06
C GLU A 418 12.00 3.65 4.70
N PHE A 419 12.18 2.48 4.10
CA PHE A 419 12.76 2.36 2.77
C PHE A 419 11.97 3.14 1.71
N VAL A 420 10.63 3.04 1.71
CA VAL A 420 9.78 3.80 0.79
C VAL A 420 9.98 5.31 1.00
N ARG A 421 9.94 5.80 2.24
CA ARG A 421 10.20 7.22 2.57
C ARG A 421 11.58 7.69 2.10
N GLY A 422 12.61 6.84 2.18
CA GLY A 422 13.96 7.18 1.71
C GLY A 422 14.15 7.19 0.19
N CYS A 423 13.23 6.58 -0.57
CA CYS A 423 13.24 6.57 -2.03
C CYS A 423 12.74 7.90 -2.63
N HIS A 424 12.84 8.05 -3.95
CA HIS A 424 12.39 9.24 -4.68
C HIS A 424 11.14 8.99 -5.54
N LEU A 425 10.99 7.77 -6.08
CA LEU A 425 9.88 7.38 -6.96
C LEU A 425 9.62 5.88 -6.83
N GLY A 426 8.37 5.51 -6.55
CA GLY A 426 7.90 4.12 -6.69
C GLY A 426 7.49 3.85 -8.14
N VAL A 427 7.85 2.70 -8.70
CA VAL A 427 7.59 2.36 -10.11
C VAL A 427 6.88 1.02 -10.20
N PHE A 428 5.56 1.05 -10.40
CA PHE A 428 4.68 -0.11 -10.38
C PHE A 428 3.89 -0.21 -11.70
N PRO A 429 4.57 -0.54 -12.83
CA PRO A 429 3.94 -0.60 -14.15
C PRO A 429 3.12 -1.90 -14.33
N SER A 430 2.28 -2.23 -13.35
CA SER A 430 1.50 -3.48 -13.27
C SER A 430 0.63 -3.74 -14.50
N TYR A 431 0.62 -5.00 -14.95
CA TYR A 431 -0.35 -5.50 -15.92
C TYR A 431 -1.64 -5.93 -15.24
N TYR A 432 -1.54 -6.73 -14.17
CA TYR A 432 -2.68 -7.24 -13.42
C TYR A 432 -2.56 -6.81 -11.96
N GLU A 433 -3.33 -5.79 -11.58
CA GLU A 433 -3.36 -5.27 -10.23
C GLU A 433 -4.76 -4.79 -9.84
N PRO A 434 -5.58 -5.66 -9.22
CA PRO A 434 -6.98 -5.36 -8.93
C PRO A 434 -7.20 -4.13 -8.04
N TRP A 435 -6.24 -3.80 -7.17
CA TRP A 435 -6.17 -2.53 -6.44
C TRP A 435 -4.82 -1.84 -6.65
N GLY A 436 -3.82 -2.11 -5.81
CA GLY A 436 -2.53 -1.42 -5.84
C GLY A 436 -2.24 -0.72 -4.52
N TYR A 437 -2.03 -1.50 -3.46
CA TYR A 437 -1.68 -0.96 -2.14
C TYR A 437 -0.32 -0.26 -2.16
N THR A 438 0.67 -0.80 -2.87
CA THR A 438 2.04 -0.28 -2.92
C THR A 438 2.13 1.18 -3.41
N PRO A 439 1.51 1.60 -4.55
CA PRO A 439 1.44 3.02 -4.91
C PRO A 439 0.55 3.88 -3.99
N ALA A 440 -0.50 3.31 -3.39
CA ALA A 440 -1.32 4.03 -2.40
C ALA A 440 -0.52 4.34 -1.13
N GLU A 441 0.26 3.39 -0.63
CA GLU A 441 1.21 3.56 0.48
C GLU A 441 2.28 4.60 0.15
N CYS A 442 2.84 4.59 -1.07
CA CYS A 442 3.77 5.63 -1.53
C CYS A 442 3.15 7.02 -1.45
N THR A 443 1.92 7.16 -1.95
CA THR A 443 1.17 8.42 -1.95
C THR A 443 0.96 8.94 -0.53
N VAL A 444 0.52 8.06 0.37
CA VAL A 444 0.32 8.34 1.81
C VAL A 444 1.62 8.67 2.55
N MET A 445 2.78 8.28 2.03
CA MET A 445 4.11 8.66 2.54
C MET A 445 4.73 9.87 1.82
N GLY A 446 3.98 10.55 0.93
CA GLY A 446 4.48 11.70 0.17
C GLY A 446 5.50 11.35 -0.91
N ILE A 447 5.51 10.10 -1.39
CA ILE A 447 6.45 9.60 -2.41
C ILE A 447 5.72 9.44 -3.74
N PRO A 448 6.11 10.19 -4.79
CA PRO A 448 5.59 10.04 -6.15
C PRO A 448 5.62 8.59 -6.61
N SER A 449 4.65 8.21 -7.43
CA SER A 449 4.57 6.85 -7.96
C SER A 449 4.12 6.78 -9.42
N ILE A 450 4.64 5.79 -10.14
CA ILE A 450 4.13 5.37 -11.44
C ILE A 450 3.22 4.16 -11.23
N SER A 451 2.00 4.24 -11.73
CA SER A 451 1.02 3.14 -11.81
C SER A 451 0.50 3.01 -13.25
N THR A 452 -0.56 2.25 -13.48
CA THR A 452 -1.10 1.99 -14.84
C THR A 452 -2.61 2.13 -14.89
N ASN A 453 -3.14 2.38 -16.09
CA ASN A 453 -4.59 2.31 -16.36
C ASN A 453 -5.16 0.87 -16.40
N LEU A 454 -4.38 -0.12 -15.95
CA LEU A 454 -4.80 -1.50 -15.63
C LEU A 454 -4.67 -1.82 -14.13
N SER A 455 -4.18 -0.88 -13.32
CA SER A 455 -4.14 -0.95 -11.86
C SER A 455 -5.35 -0.25 -11.27
N GLY A 456 -6.02 -0.86 -10.29
CA GLY A 456 -7.22 -0.29 -9.66
C GLY A 456 -6.99 1.08 -9.01
N PHE A 457 -5.81 1.28 -8.43
CA PHE A 457 -5.32 2.55 -7.91
C PHE A 457 -5.14 3.58 -9.05
N GLY A 458 -4.50 3.19 -10.15
CA GLY A 458 -4.30 4.06 -11.31
C GLY A 458 -5.65 4.55 -11.86
N CYS A 459 -6.60 3.65 -12.11
CA CYS A 459 -7.95 4.01 -12.54
C CYS A 459 -8.65 4.96 -11.55
N PHE A 460 -8.54 4.71 -10.25
CA PHE A 460 -9.16 5.55 -9.21
C PHE A 460 -8.57 6.97 -9.20
N MET A 461 -7.24 7.11 -9.29
CA MET A 461 -6.57 8.41 -9.31
C MET A 461 -6.84 9.18 -10.61
N GLU A 462 -6.95 8.49 -11.75
CA GLU A 462 -7.34 9.08 -13.05
C GLU A 462 -8.75 9.69 -13.03
N GLU A 463 -9.69 9.03 -12.34
CA GLU A 463 -11.07 9.50 -12.20
C GLU A 463 -11.20 10.69 -11.23
N HIS A 464 -10.41 10.71 -10.15
CA HIS A 464 -10.57 11.66 -9.03
C HIS A 464 -9.61 12.86 -9.05
N ILE A 465 -8.64 12.94 -9.97
CA ILE A 465 -7.64 14.02 -10.01
C ILE A 465 -7.59 14.62 -11.41
N ALA A 466 -7.68 15.95 -11.54
CA ALA A 466 -7.71 16.63 -12.83
C ALA A 466 -6.38 16.57 -13.60
N ASP A 467 -5.25 16.59 -12.88
CA ASP A 467 -3.90 16.40 -13.43
C ASP A 467 -3.07 15.53 -12.45
N PRO A 468 -3.16 14.19 -12.53
CA PRO A 468 -2.43 13.29 -11.63
C PRO A 468 -0.91 13.54 -11.63
N SER A 469 -0.35 13.91 -12.80
CA SER A 469 1.09 14.08 -12.99
C SER A 469 1.65 15.26 -12.18
N ALA A 470 0.89 16.34 -12.07
CA ALA A 470 1.26 17.53 -11.30
C ALA A 470 1.33 17.27 -9.78
N TYR A 471 0.62 16.24 -9.30
CA TYR A 471 0.68 15.73 -7.91
C TYR A 471 1.63 14.52 -7.75
N GLY A 472 2.43 14.17 -8.77
CA GLY A 472 3.40 13.06 -8.67
C GLY A 472 2.83 11.66 -8.89
N ILE A 473 1.60 11.56 -9.43
CA ILE A 473 0.96 10.30 -9.81
C ILE A 473 1.04 10.14 -11.33
N TYR A 474 1.94 9.29 -11.79
CA TYR A 474 2.14 9.04 -13.22
C TYR A 474 1.36 7.80 -13.64
N ILE A 475 0.47 7.94 -14.61
CA ILE A 475 -0.39 6.84 -15.08
C ILE A 475 0.12 6.39 -16.46
N LEU A 476 0.71 5.20 -16.48
CA LEU A 476 1.19 4.56 -17.69
C LEU A 476 0.01 3.92 -18.44
N ASP A 477 -0.10 4.20 -19.74
CA ASP A 477 -1.09 3.55 -20.59
C ASP A 477 -0.57 2.19 -21.02
N ARG A 478 -1.10 1.12 -20.39
CA ARG A 478 -0.87 -0.28 -20.73
C ARG A 478 -2.10 -0.94 -21.38
N ARG A 479 -3.20 -0.20 -21.53
CA ARG A 479 -4.50 -0.72 -21.99
C ARG A 479 -4.74 -0.45 -23.48
N PHE A 480 -4.34 0.72 -23.97
CA PHE A 480 -4.65 1.18 -25.32
C PHE A 480 -3.41 1.35 -26.21
N ARG A 481 -2.25 0.87 -25.75
CA ARG A 481 -0.94 0.99 -26.41
C ARG A 481 -0.22 -0.34 -26.54
N GLY A 482 0.68 -0.41 -27.52
CA GLY A 482 1.60 -1.52 -27.67
C GLY A 482 2.62 -1.59 -26.52
N LEU A 483 3.23 -2.77 -26.34
CA LEU A 483 4.25 -3.00 -25.32
C LEU A 483 5.42 -2.02 -25.43
N ASP A 484 5.92 -1.78 -26.65
CA ASP A 484 7.04 -0.87 -26.89
C ASP A 484 6.70 0.60 -26.64
N GLU A 485 5.48 1.02 -26.97
CA GLU A 485 4.95 2.35 -26.67
C GLU A 485 4.80 2.57 -25.17
N SER A 486 4.35 1.54 -24.43
CA SER A 486 4.31 1.54 -22.96
C SER A 486 5.72 1.65 -22.37
N CYS A 487 6.69 0.87 -22.85
CA CYS A 487 8.09 0.99 -22.44
C CYS A 487 8.66 2.39 -22.71
N THR A 488 8.32 2.99 -23.85
CA THR A 488 8.76 4.33 -24.25
C THR A 488 8.11 5.42 -23.40
N GLN A 489 6.81 5.33 -23.10
CA GLN A 489 6.12 6.24 -22.19
C GLN A 489 6.69 6.15 -20.76
N LEU A 490 6.94 4.93 -20.25
CA LEU A 490 7.58 4.73 -18.94
C LEU A 490 8.98 5.35 -18.91
N THR A 491 9.79 5.11 -19.94
CA THR A 491 11.12 5.72 -20.08
C THR A 491 11.04 7.25 -20.06
N SER A 492 10.06 7.84 -20.74
CA SER A 492 9.83 9.28 -20.76
C SER A 492 9.51 9.85 -19.36
N PHE A 493 8.64 9.19 -18.60
CA PHE A 493 8.35 9.57 -17.20
C PHE A 493 9.60 9.48 -16.32
N LEU A 494 10.35 8.38 -16.38
CA LEU A 494 11.57 8.19 -15.61
C LEU A 494 12.65 9.23 -15.97
N TYR A 495 12.81 9.53 -17.25
CA TYR A 495 13.78 10.51 -17.74
C TYR A 495 13.41 11.94 -17.32
N SER A 496 12.14 12.33 -17.47
CA SER A 496 11.64 13.64 -17.01
C SER A 496 11.83 13.82 -15.49
N PHE A 497 11.54 12.78 -14.69
CA PHE A 497 11.79 12.82 -13.25
C PHE A 497 13.28 13.01 -12.91
N CYS A 498 14.18 12.40 -13.70
CA CYS A 498 15.63 12.57 -13.55
C CYS A 498 16.16 13.98 -13.90
N GLN A 499 15.39 14.78 -14.64
CA GLN A 499 15.70 16.17 -14.98
C GLN A 499 15.30 17.17 -13.88
N GLN A 500 14.42 16.78 -12.94
CA GLN A 500 13.95 17.68 -11.90
C GLN A 500 15.07 18.17 -10.96
N SER A 501 14.93 19.40 -10.46
CA SER A 501 15.77 19.96 -9.40
C SER A 501 15.41 19.41 -8.01
N ARG A 502 16.24 19.71 -6.99
CA ARG A 502 15.93 19.36 -5.59
C ARG A 502 14.67 20.10 -5.09
N ARG A 503 14.48 21.38 -5.45
CA ARG A 503 13.29 22.20 -5.13
C ARG A 503 12.03 21.63 -5.78
N GLN A 504 12.10 21.23 -7.06
CA GLN A 504 10.98 20.62 -7.79
C GLN A 504 10.55 19.27 -7.17
N ARG A 505 11.49 18.38 -6.82
CA ARG A 505 11.16 17.12 -6.13
C ARG A 505 10.54 17.34 -4.75
N ILE A 506 10.99 18.35 -4.01
CA ILE A 506 10.40 18.76 -2.72
C ILE A 506 8.92 19.15 -2.94
N ILE A 507 8.65 20.10 -3.83
CA ILE A 507 7.28 20.55 -4.14
C ILE A 507 6.38 19.39 -4.60
N GLN A 508 6.88 18.52 -5.48
CA GLN A 508 6.09 17.39 -5.96
C GLN A 508 5.75 16.38 -4.85
N ARG A 509 6.67 16.09 -3.93
CA ARG A 509 6.39 15.25 -2.75
C ARG A 509 5.32 15.85 -1.85
N ASN A 510 5.40 17.15 -1.58
CA ASN A 510 4.41 17.86 -0.77
C ASN A 510 3.01 17.75 -1.38
N ARG A 511 2.89 18.00 -2.69
CA ARG A 511 1.62 17.76 -3.42
C ARG A 511 1.17 16.30 -3.36
N THR A 512 2.09 15.34 -3.49
CA THR A 512 1.76 13.90 -3.39
C THR A 512 1.13 13.57 -2.02
N GLU A 513 1.68 14.12 -0.93
CA GLU A 513 1.20 13.88 0.44
C GLU A 513 -0.23 14.41 0.66
N ARG A 514 -0.58 15.56 0.06
CA ARG A 514 -1.95 16.13 0.11
C ARG A 514 -3.04 15.22 -0.49
N LEU A 515 -2.67 14.26 -1.33
CA LEU A 515 -3.61 13.26 -1.87
C LEU A 515 -3.92 12.13 -0.88
N SER A 516 -3.21 12.04 0.25
CA SER A 516 -3.39 10.97 1.24
C SER A 516 -4.83 10.89 1.78
N ASP A 517 -5.47 12.02 2.06
CA ASP A 517 -6.86 12.09 2.55
C ASP A 517 -7.89 11.44 1.60
N LEU A 518 -7.63 11.44 0.28
CA LEU A 518 -8.48 10.77 -0.73
C LEU A 518 -8.48 9.24 -0.56
N LEU A 519 -7.41 8.71 0.02
CA LEU A 519 -7.17 7.28 0.24
C LEU A 519 -7.55 6.82 1.66
N ASP A 520 -7.99 7.72 2.55
CA ASP A 520 -8.36 7.36 3.93
C ASP A 520 -9.72 6.65 4.01
N TRP A 521 -9.83 5.69 4.93
CA TRP A 521 -11.09 4.98 5.19
C TRP A 521 -12.26 5.88 5.62
N LYS A 522 -12.02 7.08 6.19
CA LYS A 522 -13.08 8.08 6.42
C LYS A 522 -13.81 8.48 5.14
N TYR A 523 -13.09 8.58 4.02
CA TYR A 523 -13.66 8.93 2.73
C TYR A 523 -14.18 7.69 2.01
N LEU A 524 -13.33 6.67 1.85
CA LEU A 524 -13.66 5.48 1.05
C LEU A 524 -14.67 4.53 1.74
N GLY A 525 -14.82 4.62 3.06
CA GLY A 525 -15.84 3.88 3.81
C GLY A 525 -17.28 4.18 3.38
N ARG A 526 -17.54 5.32 2.73
CA ARG A 526 -18.87 5.67 2.20
C ARG A 526 -19.38 4.66 1.16
N TYR A 527 -18.49 4.09 0.34
CA TYR A 527 -18.88 3.11 -0.69
C TYR A 527 -19.39 1.82 -0.05
N TYR A 528 -18.82 1.41 1.09
CA TYR A 528 -19.34 0.31 1.91
C TYR A 528 -20.69 0.65 2.54
N MET A 529 -20.94 1.91 2.94
CA MET A 529 -22.26 2.34 3.41
C MET A 529 -23.30 2.27 2.29
N TYR A 530 -22.99 2.77 1.09
CA TYR A 530 -23.88 2.71 -0.07
C TYR A 530 -24.22 1.25 -0.45
N ALA A 531 -23.23 0.35 -0.47
CA ALA A 531 -23.45 -1.08 -0.70
C ALA A 531 -24.42 -1.70 0.32
N ARG A 532 -24.29 -1.32 1.61
CA ARG A 532 -25.18 -1.78 2.70
C ARG A 532 -26.61 -1.25 2.57
N HIS A 533 -26.79 0.04 2.26
CA HIS A 533 -28.12 0.61 2.03
C HIS A 533 -28.81 -0.01 0.81
N MET A 534 -28.08 -0.21 -0.29
CA MET A 534 -28.60 -0.88 -1.48
C MET A 534 -28.99 -2.35 -1.19
N ALA A 535 -28.22 -3.05 -0.36
CA ALA A 535 -28.54 -4.44 0.01
C ALA A 535 -29.79 -4.53 0.88
N LEU A 536 -29.98 -3.60 1.83
CA LEU A 536 -31.20 -3.50 2.63
C LEU A 536 -32.42 -3.22 1.75
N ALA A 537 -32.35 -2.26 0.83
CA ALA A 537 -33.47 -1.95 -0.07
C ALA A 537 -33.82 -3.10 -1.03
N LYS A 538 -32.82 -3.85 -1.52
CA LYS A 538 -33.06 -5.03 -2.36
C LYS A 538 -33.62 -6.25 -1.61
N ALA A 539 -33.33 -6.38 -0.32
CA ALA A 539 -33.79 -7.51 0.50
C ALA A 539 -35.09 -7.23 1.26
N PHE A 540 -35.35 -5.96 1.60
CA PHE A 540 -36.46 -5.49 2.45
C PHE A 540 -37.11 -4.22 1.85
N PRO A 541 -37.67 -4.29 0.63
CA PRO A 541 -38.16 -3.12 -0.11
C PRO A 541 -39.29 -2.36 0.61
N ASP A 542 -40.10 -3.06 1.41
CA ASP A 542 -41.18 -2.45 2.19
C ASP A 542 -40.68 -1.57 3.35
N ASN A 543 -39.40 -1.69 3.72
CA ASN A 543 -38.79 -0.98 4.85
C ASN A 543 -37.68 -0.02 4.44
N PHE A 544 -37.03 -0.24 3.30
CA PHE A 544 -35.90 0.56 2.83
C PHE A 544 -36.04 0.92 1.36
N ILE A 545 -36.05 2.22 1.08
CA ILE A 545 -35.93 2.76 -0.27
C ILE A 545 -34.45 3.11 -0.49
N TYR A 546 -33.90 2.72 -1.64
CA TYR A 546 -32.60 3.21 -2.11
C TYR A 546 -32.83 4.02 -3.38
N GLU A 547 -32.83 5.34 -3.23
CA GLU A 547 -32.63 6.23 -4.37
C GLU A 547 -31.16 6.12 -4.79
N PRO A 548 -30.85 5.79 -6.05
CA PRO A 548 -29.48 5.86 -6.53
C PRO A 548 -28.98 7.30 -6.36
N HIS A 549 -27.88 7.48 -5.63
CA HIS A 549 -27.16 8.75 -5.73
C HIS A 549 -26.81 8.95 -7.20
N GLU A 550 -27.29 10.03 -7.81
CA GLU A 550 -26.99 10.34 -9.20
C GLU A 550 -25.48 10.36 -9.40
N THR A 551 -24.96 9.33 -10.08
CA THR A 551 -23.57 9.24 -10.51
C THR A 551 -23.33 10.17 -11.70
N THR A 552 -23.58 11.46 -11.48
CA THR A 552 -22.89 12.49 -12.25
C THR A 552 -21.40 12.33 -11.96
N ALA A 553 -20.62 12.05 -13.01
CA ALA A 553 -19.19 11.71 -12.96
C ALA A 553 -18.27 12.89 -12.58
N ALA A 554 -18.73 13.74 -11.66
CA ALA A 554 -18.10 14.98 -11.21
C ALA A 554 -18.51 15.43 -9.78
N GLN A 555 -19.31 14.64 -9.03
CA GLN A 555 -19.62 14.92 -7.61
C GLN A 555 -18.74 14.16 -6.60
N GLY A 556 -17.78 13.36 -7.07
CA GLY A 556 -16.60 13.00 -6.27
C GLY A 556 -15.69 14.20 -6.05
N PHE A 557 -14.76 14.11 -5.09
CA PHE A 557 -13.65 15.07 -5.03
C PHE A 557 -12.88 14.98 -6.36
N ARG A 558 -12.97 16.01 -7.20
CA ARG A 558 -12.04 16.19 -8.31
C ARG A 558 -10.96 17.14 -7.84
N TYR A 559 -9.82 16.60 -7.41
CA TYR A 559 -8.69 17.43 -6.99
C TYR A 559 -8.31 18.36 -8.16
N PRO A 560 -8.26 19.69 -7.96
CA PRO A 560 -7.98 20.65 -9.02
C PRO A 560 -6.56 20.46 -9.57
N ARG A 561 -6.17 21.22 -10.60
CA ARG A 561 -4.75 21.38 -10.94
C ARG A 561 -4.09 22.27 -9.87
N PRO A 562 -2.85 21.99 -9.40
CA PRO A 562 -2.24 22.82 -8.36
C PRO A 562 -2.05 24.25 -8.86
N ALA A 563 -2.34 25.25 -8.00
CA ALA A 563 -2.30 26.66 -8.38
C ALA A 563 -0.89 27.11 -8.83
N SER A 564 0.17 26.52 -8.27
CA SER A 564 1.57 26.82 -8.66
C SER A 564 2.05 26.08 -9.92
N VAL A 565 1.15 25.47 -10.70
CA VAL A 565 1.47 24.99 -12.07
C VAL A 565 0.80 25.93 -13.08
N PRO A 566 1.56 26.74 -13.84
CA PRO A 566 0.97 27.69 -14.78
C PRO A 566 0.08 26.96 -15.80
N PRO A 567 -1.03 27.57 -16.26
CA PRO A 567 -1.94 26.95 -17.21
C PRO A 567 -1.19 26.61 -18.51
N SER A 568 -1.38 25.38 -19.01
CA SER A 568 -0.76 24.95 -20.26
C SER A 568 -1.20 25.87 -21.40
N PRO A 569 -0.30 26.37 -22.26
CA PRO A 569 -0.65 27.33 -23.29
C PRO A 569 -1.65 26.71 -24.29
N SER A 570 -2.85 27.29 -24.37
CA SER A 570 -3.80 27.01 -25.44
C SER A 570 -3.24 27.54 -26.76
N ILE A 571 -3.36 26.74 -27.82
CA ILE A 571 -2.62 26.94 -29.06
C ILE A 571 -3.04 28.22 -29.81
N SER A 572 -2.02 28.92 -30.33
CA SER A 572 -2.06 29.94 -31.39
C SER A 572 -2.68 31.31 -31.09
N ARG A 573 -1.84 32.23 -30.56
CA ARG A 573 -1.56 33.51 -31.23
C ARG A 573 -0.07 33.85 -31.11
N HIS A 574 0.48 34.52 -32.13
CA HIS A 574 1.86 35.00 -32.10
C HIS A 574 2.00 36.17 -31.13
N SER A 575 3.05 36.12 -30.29
CA SER A 575 3.55 37.26 -29.51
C SER A 575 5.02 37.46 -29.84
N SER A 576 5.39 38.71 -30.12
CA SER A 576 6.72 39.15 -30.58
C SER A 576 7.83 38.96 -29.54
N PRO A 577 9.12 38.89 -29.96
CA PRO A 577 10.22 38.68 -29.04
C PRO A 577 10.45 39.90 -28.12
N HIS A 578 10.62 39.64 -26.83
CA HIS A 578 11.23 40.57 -25.89
C HIS A 578 12.52 39.97 -25.33
N HIS A 579 13.59 40.74 -25.49
CA HIS A 579 14.91 40.50 -24.90
C HIS A 579 15.04 41.36 -23.63
N SER A 580 15.12 40.71 -22.48
CA SER A 580 15.64 41.23 -21.20
C SER A 580 15.58 40.03 -20.22
N GLU A 581 16.70 39.42 -19.80
CA GLU A 581 17.64 39.96 -18.81
C GLU A 581 16.96 40.55 -17.56
N THR A 582 16.44 39.67 -16.70
CA THR A 582 16.59 39.69 -15.23
C THR A 582 16.04 38.38 -14.63
N GLU A 583 16.86 37.65 -13.89
CA GLU A 583 16.42 36.50 -13.07
C GLU A 583 15.93 37.02 -11.69
N GLU A 584 14.68 37.49 -11.55
CA GLU A 584 14.22 37.93 -10.21
C GLU A 584 12.70 37.87 -9.89
N ASP A 585 11.89 37.16 -10.68
CA ASP A 585 10.51 36.80 -10.28
C ASP A 585 10.46 35.46 -9.52
N ASP A 586 11.02 35.44 -8.30
CA ASP A 586 10.85 34.32 -7.34
C ASP A 586 9.51 34.50 -6.62
N GLU A 587 8.40 34.18 -7.30
CA GLU A 587 7.10 33.98 -6.64
C GLU A 587 7.33 33.01 -5.47
N ARG A 588 7.19 33.52 -4.23
CA ARG A 588 7.31 32.69 -3.04
C ARG A 588 6.23 31.62 -3.09
N TYR A 589 6.65 30.38 -3.35
CA TYR A 589 5.84 29.20 -3.14
C TYR A 589 5.49 29.12 -1.65
N ASP A 590 4.30 29.60 -1.30
CA ASP A 590 3.69 29.44 0.02
C ASP A 590 2.89 28.14 0.03
N GLU A 591 3.34 27.21 0.86
CA GLU A 591 2.73 25.89 0.98
C GLU A 591 1.38 25.93 1.71
N GLU A 592 1.21 26.83 2.67
CA GLU A 592 -0.04 26.99 3.40
C GLU A 592 -1.09 27.66 2.50
N GLU A 593 -0.69 28.67 1.71
CA GLU A 593 -1.58 29.32 0.74
C GLU A 593 -2.03 28.35 -0.38
N GLU A 594 -1.13 27.50 -0.90
CA GLU A 594 -1.53 26.50 -1.90
C GLU A 594 -2.41 25.40 -1.30
N ALA A 595 -2.10 24.91 -0.10
CA ALA A 595 -2.93 23.93 0.61
C ALA A 595 -4.33 24.49 0.92
N GLU A 596 -4.45 25.78 1.26
CA GLU A 596 -5.73 26.44 1.51
C GLU A 596 -6.53 26.65 0.20
N LYS A 597 -5.86 27.00 -0.91
CA LYS A 597 -6.47 27.02 -2.25
C LYS A 597 -6.97 25.63 -2.69
N ASP A 598 -6.19 24.57 -2.45
CA ASP A 598 -6.64 23.18 -2.68
C ASP A 598 -7.89 22.88 -1.83
N ARG A 599 -7.87 23.20 -0.53
CA ARG A 599 -9.00 23.00 0.40
C ARG A 599 -10.27 23.76 0.02
N GLN A 600 -10.17 24.99 -0.48
CA GLN A 600 -11.35 25.77 -0.89
C GLN A 600 -11.99 25.23 -2.18
N ASN A 601 -11.19 24.65 -3.07
CA ASN A 601 -11.68 23.95 -4.27
C ASN A 601 -12.24 22.56 -3.94
N ILE A 602 -11.75 21.92 -2.88
CA ILE A 602 -12.31 20.70 -2.29
C ILE A 602 -13.62 21.06 -1.56
N LYS A 603 -14.75 20.98 -2.28
CA LYS A 603 -16.05 21.04 -1.62
C LYS A 603 -16.16 19.87 -0.63
N PRO A 604 -16.35 20.11 0.69
CA PRO A 604 -16.63 19.03 1.60
C PRO A 604 -17.91 18.31 1.13
N PRO A 605 -18.05 17.00 1.37
CA PRO A 605 -19.34 16.35 1.18
C PRO A 605 -20.35 17.12 2.03
N ALA A 606 -21.47 17.53 1.45
CA ALA A 606 -22.59 18.00 2.25
C ALA A 606 -22.92 16.87 3.23
N MET A 607 -22.59 17.07 4.52
CA MET A 607 -23.04 16.14 5.54
C MET A 607 -24.55 16.03 5.42
N MET A 608 -25.03 14.79 5.57
CA MET A 608 -26.43 14.40 5.47
C MET A 608 -27.40 15.54 5.78
N GLY A 609 -28.36 15.77 4.88
CA GLY A 609 -29.57 16.53 5.22
C GLY A 609 -30.19 16.03 6.53
N PRO A 610 -31.05 16.84 7.17
CA PRO A 610 -31.44 16.66 8.56
C PRO A 610 -31.86 15.22 8.87
N VAL A 611 -31.34 14.70 9.99
CA VAL A 611 -31.48 13.31 10.45
C VAL A 611 -32.89 12.76 10.17
N PRO A 612 -33.01 11.64 9.41
CA PRO A 612 -34.31 11.08 9.06
C PRO A 612 -35.19 10.81 10.29
N GLU A 613 -36.50 11.07 10.17
CA GLU A 613 -37.41 11.20 11.33
C GLU A 613 -37.64 9.92 12.14
N TRP A 614 -37.18 8.75 11.67
CA TRP A 614 -37.34 7.48 12.39
C TRP A 614 -36.69 7.48 13.79
N ARG A 615 -35.73 8.37 14.08
CA ARG A 615 -35.19 8.57 15.44
C ARG A 615 -36.14 9.28 16.41
N LYS A 616 -37.26 9.87 15.98
CA LYS A 616 -38.21 10.57 16.87
C LYS A 616 -39.24 9.63 17.52
N HIS A 617 -39.41 8.40 17.02
CA HIS A 617 -40.42 7.45 17.50
C HIS A 617 -39.85 6.32 18.38
N SER A 618 -39.05 6.68 19.40
CA SER A 618 -38.79 5.80 20.55
C SER A 618 -38.57 6.62 21.83
N LYS A 619 -39.67 7.19 22.35
CA LYS A 619 -39.88 7.66 23.74
C LYS A 619 -41.27 8.28 23.93
N LYS A 620 -42.30 7.42 23.99
CA LYS A 620 -43.59 7.72 24.64
C LYS A 620 -44.03 6.47 25.37
N GLY A 621 -43.91 6.45 26.71
CA GLY A 621 -44.26 5.25 27.48
C GLY A 621 -43.70 5.10 28.89
N SER A 622 -43.52 6.17 29.67
CA SER A 622 -43.67 6.14 31.14
C SER A 622 -43.45 7.53 31.78
N SER A 623 -44.47 8.01 32.48
CA SER A 623 -44.35 8.95 33.61
C SER A 623 -43.76 8.18 34.83
N GLU A 624 -43.31 8.77 35.95
CA GLU A 624 -43.55 10.10 36.54
C GLU A 624 -42.46 10.42 37.62
N ALA A 625 -42.62 11.55 38.34
CA ALA A 625 -41.99 11.94 39.63
C ALA A 625 -40.83 12.98 39.67
N SER A 626 -41.24 14.22 40.00
CA SER A 626 -40.64 15.17 40.98
C SER A 626 -39.21 15.74 40.86
N ASN A 627 -39.13 16.92 40.21
CA ASN A 627 -38.78 18.26 40.75
C ASN A 627 -37.62 18.54 41.74
N SER A 628 -37.08 19.77 41.55
CA SER A 628 -36.31 20.66 42.47
C SER A 628 -34.77 20.44 42.56
N SER A 629 -33.91 21.46 42.70
CA SER A 629 -33.99 22.93 42.43
C SER A 629 -32.63 23.61 42.73
N ASN A 630 -32.29 24.72 42.04
CA ASN A 630 -31.31 25.78 42.44
C ASN A 630 -29.80 25.38 42.57
N ALA A 631 -28.80 26.28 42.49
CA ALA A 631 -28.65 27.61 41.87
C ALA A 631 -27.15 28.03 41.79
N SER A 632 -26.82 28.96 40.89
CA SER A 632 -25.72 29.98 40.91
C SER A 632 -24.28 29.71 41.45
N THR A 633 -23.30 29.98 40.57
CA THR A 633 -21.88 30.45 40.71
C THR A 633 -21.61 31.58 41.75
N PRO A 634 -20.36 31.96 42.19
CA PRO A 634 -19.11 32.16 41.37
C PRO A 634 -17.69 31.98 42.03
N THR A 635 -16.64 32.35 41.25
CA THR A 635 -15.13 32.29 41.38
C THR A 635 -14.44 33.40 42.25
N ILE A 636 -13.10 33.50 42.50
CA ILE A 636 -11.89 32.84 41.89
C ILE A 636 -10.81 32.22 42.85
N PRO A 637 -9.74 32.88 43.41
CA PRO A 637 -8.41 32.22 43.46
C PRO A 637 -7.53 32.33 44.74
N SER A 638 -6.48 31.50 44.86
CA SER A 638 -5.11 31.90 45.26
C SER A 638 -4.07 30.75 45.17
N SER A 639 -2.78 31.11 45.13
CA SER A 639 -1.62 30.22 44.89
C SER A 639 -0.54 30.38 46.02
N PRO A 640 0.76 30.11 45.82
CA PRO A 640 1.43 28.84 46.21
C PRO A 640 2.59 29.00 47.23
N SER A 641 3.10 27.88 47.76
CA SER A 641 4.41 27.66 48.46
C SER A 641 4.31 26.32 49.24
N ASP A 642 5.37 25.57 49.58
CA ASP A 642 6.78 25.55 49.16
C ASP A 642 7.40 24.15 49.46
N LEU A 643 8.63 23.91 48.98
CA LEU A 643 9.75 23.11 49.55
C LEU A 643 9.45 22.14 50.73
N SER A 644 9.96 20.88 50.81
CA SER A 644 11.26 20.36 50.37
C SER A 644 11.37 18.81 50.38
N SER A 645 12.34 18.26 49.63
CA SER A 645 12.94 16.91 49.75
C SER A 645 13.92 16.81 50.96
N PRO A 646 14.65 15.69 51.26
CA PRO A 646 14.83 14.38 50.60
C PRO A 646 14.53 13.17 51.57
N THR A 647 14.85 11.88 51.39
CA THR A 647 16.07 11.16 50.92
C THR A 647 15.80 9.63 50.91
N ASN A 648 16.47 8.84 50.03
CA ASN A 648 16.86 7.41 50.20
C ASN A 648 15.73 6.34 50.41
N SER A 649 15.84 5.06 50.01
CA SER A 649 16.93 4.26 49.42
C SER A 649 16.45 2.91 48.83
N LEU A 650 17.09 2.47 47.73
CA LEU A 650 17.60 1.10 47.43
C LEU A 650 16.68 -0.15 47.31
N ILE A 651 16.91 -0.89 46.19
CA ILE A 651 16.97 -2.39 46.06
C ILE A 651 15.59 -3.12 46.14
N GLU A 652 15.17 -4.04 45.25
CA GLU A 652 15.80 -5.30 44.75
C GLU A 652 15.66 -5.60 43.23
N GLU A 653 16.37 -6.64 42.77
CA GLU A 653 16.45 -7.17 41.39
C GLU A 653 15.54 -8.40 41.11
N LYS A 654 15.39 -8.73 39.82
CA LYS A 654 15.18 -10.08 39.21
C LYS A 654 13.84 -10.81 39.48
N ASN A 655 13.33 -11.65 38.57
CA ASN A 655 13.85 -12.15 37.28
C ASN A 655 12.94 -11.79 36.09
#